data_AF-A0A422NMF0-F1
#
_entry.id   AF-A0A422NMF0-F1
#
_cell.length_a   1.000
_cell.length_b   1.000
_cell.length_c   1.000
_cell.angle_alpha   90.00
_cell.angle_beta   90.00
_cell.angle_gamma   90.00
#
_symmetry.space_group_name_H-M   'P 1'
#
loop_
_entity.id
_entity.type
_entity.pdbx_description
1 polymer ?
#
loop_
_entity_poly.entity_id
_entity_poly.type
_entity_poly.pdbx_seq_one_letter_code
_entity_poly.pdbx_strand_id
1 'polypeptide(L)'
;MSEKANTTHENAETAAACVQRISMLLKQVEDAGLHYNSADPMTADAVEHVLITDKWCCKTCGMTNLRTCPERGKPHRRQLVRVAQDVLRLIGSKTGQIVVRPPKLSASMNGRSRLRSLRRVTMNPQALLLAYYYAVLPSNEVDPLVSECAQQLVELLEQLKLNGAQPHVDEQYAIALLSSTSLMWEEYSKKFAADLSSLRGADRRAYQEVIVNGTKEAYVAATRELQKAPSNEELQAFVGLLHDRLSRLTPQEDLNEMKATILEKRRELEDSKEEKGHKMSEEEESKEHAEMSNNAASAKMPLTTATLLSDANTSGSEAEAAQPVMMGPEIPPDWYVDEHGRSRPLHPDSVRRRREKYVKFEFRAVKAYETIITVPETKGDSVKEQLVLFMNEAQLAMLAEQCNCHPPDLRSVPRFLKLVIDGLLNALPRRLRSQAEQEVRDVLDWRIVRRSVMGSPGNIAALMRYVMRKVTEYGAPAKAEETLKLAEDMSKDLEACTPDLGTAVANAFRLMLSSIRQLHEDIAQYSLLVISQQLRDNAVPYIREFIAECLPKVDQWESSLAFVRRYFEDERVKAWTNSPIAVSATALTLEERQLRGCLRYGFLDLLRSSGIQGNDRWHDYPTESFYFEKKVIFYATNAVQENSLLLLLSGSIATVLRGKGVDSRIVNDILKQLHDKFRLLLLDELTLPHLKTSVTSLVDEALAQRKTLVALTENEITQLHGTVETMTNTTGSLYVVFEKRILSFIEAILVQGQTDPPPLGLVTDSLRRLAALLQHVLVFNWEVYQPFYKEMLLLLAQEEAPVST
;
A
#
# COMPACT_ATOMS: atom_id res chain seq x y z
N MET A 1 14.87 24.88 34.89
CA MET A 1 15.85 23.80 35.01
C MET A 1 15.64 22.86 33.85
N SER A 2 16.61 22.87 32.93
CA SER A 2 16.47 22.50 31.52
C SER A 2 17.08 21.14 31.24
N GLU A 3 16.27 20.16 30.86
CA GLU A 3 16.71 19.01 30.06
C GLU A 3 15.98 19.09 28.71
N LYS A 4 16.65 19.74 27.75
CA LYS A 4 16.25 19.72 26.34
C LYS A 4 16.73 18.41 25.73
N ALA A 5 15.78 17.58 25.31
CA ALA A 5 16.03 16.45 24.44
C ALA A 5 16.45 16.95 23.05
N ASN A 6 17.75 16.86 22.75
CA ASN A 6 18.31 17.10 21.44
C ASN A 6 18.11 15.85 20.55
N THR A 7 17.15 15.88 19.63
CA THR A 7 17.13 14.95 18.49
C THR A 7 16.67 15.68 17.24
N THR A 8 17.62 16.28 16.53
CA THR A 8 17.62 16.49 15.06
C THR A 8 18.93 17.19 14.69
N HIS A 9 19.85 16.48 14.02
CA HIS A 9 20.88 16.96 13.08
C HIS A 9 21.88 15.81 12.85
N GLU A 10 21.66 14.93 11.87
CA GLU A 10 22.77 14.18 11.27
C GLU A 10 23.35 15.04 10.13
N ASN A 11 23.96 16.16 10.54
CA ASN A 11 25.08 16.73 9.79
C ASN A 11 26.18 15.68 9.79
N ALA A 12 27.03 15.59 8.76
CA ALA A 12 28.03 14.53 8.59
C ALA A 12 28.87 14.26 9.85
N GLU A 13 28.40 13.35 10.72
CA GLU A 13 29.11 12.96 11.94
C GLU A 13 30.41 12.22 11.59
N THR A 14 31.46 12.45 12.35
CA THR A 14 32.71 11.70 12.20
C THR A 14 32.50 10.22 12.58
N ALA A 15 33.28 9.32 12.00
CA ALA A 15 33.25 7.89 12.33
C ALA A 15 33.54 7.66 13.82
N ALA A 16 34.45 8.44 14.41
CA ALA A 16 34.73 8.46 15.84
C ALA A 16 33.48 8.74 16.69
N ALA A 17 32.70 9.78 16.33
CA ALA A 17 31.46 10.11 17.03
C ALA A 17 30.39 9.03 16.88
N CYS A 18 30.35 8.36 15.71
CA CYS A 18 29.47 7.22 15.47
C CYS A 18 29.82 6.03 16.39
N VAL A 19 31.11 5.68 16.50
CA VAL A 19 31.60 4.61 17.39
C VAL A 19 31.30 4.92 18.86
N GLN A 20 31.47 6.17 19.32
CA GLN A 20 31.12 6.58 20.69
C GLN A 20 29.62 6.39 21.00
N ARG A 21 28.74 6.68 20.04
CA ARG A 21 27.30 6.44 20.19
C ARG A 21 26.95 4.97 20.19
N ILE A 22 27.59 4.17 19.34
CA ILE A 22 27.44 2.72 19.34
C ILE A 22 27.87 2.14 20.69
N SER A 23 28.98 2.61 21.27
CA SER A 23 29.43 2.19 22.60
C SER A 23 28.38 2.45 23.70
N MET A 24 27.77 3.64 23.73
CA MET A 24 26.69 3.93 24.69
C MET A 24 25.47 3.02 24.53
N LEU A 25 25.17 2.59 23.31
CA LEU A 25 24.07 1.66 23.03
C LEU A 25 24.44 0.22 23.41
N LEU A 26 25.66 -0.23 23.12
CA LEU A 26 26.13 -1.55 23.50
C LEU A 26 26.27 -1.71 25.01
N LYS A 27 26.62 -0.65 25.74
CA LYS A 27 26.57 -0.62 27.21
C LYS A 27 25.16 -0.90 27.75
N GLN A 28 24.10 -0.46 27.06
CA GLN A 28 22.72 -0.78 27.44
C GLN A 28 22.35 -2.25 27.19
N VAL A 29 23.03 -2.93 26.25
CA VAL A 29 22.87 -4.37 26.00
C VAL A 29 23.57 -5.17 27.11
N GLU A 30 24.76 -4.72 27.52
CA GLU A 30 25.52 -5.27 28.63
C GLU A 30 24.83 -5.09 29.99
N ASP A 31 24.31 -3.89 30.29
CA ASP A 31 23.51 -3.62 31.49
C ASP A 31 22.22 -4.47 31.54
N ALA A 32 21.75 -4.94 30.39
CA ALA A 32 20.63 -5.86 30.24
C ALA A 32 21.06 -7.35 30.33
N GLY A 33 22.32 -7.62 30.67
CA GLY A 33 22.83 -8.96 30.94
C GLY A 33 23.29 -9.72 29.70
N LEU A 34 23.38 -9.08 28.52
CA LEU A 34 24.01 -9.67 27.32
C LEU A 34 25.40 -9.04 27.13
N HIS A 35 26.43 -9.74 27.61
CA HIS A 35 27.82 -9.32 27.47
C HIS A 35 28.63 -10.42 26.79
N TYR A 36 29.77 -10.03 26.22
CA TYR A 36 30.73 -10.98 25.67
C TYR A 36 32.05 -10.84 26.42
N ASN A 37 32.51 -11.93 27.00
CA ASN A 37 33.81 -12.03 27.62
C ASN A 37 34.49 -13.30 27.12
N SER A 38 35.66 -13.16 26.48
CA SER A 38 36.42 -14.29 25.95
C SER A 38 37.06 -15.15 27.05
N ALA A 39 37.31 -14.58 28.23
CA ALA A 39 37.90 -15.29 29.37
C ALA A 39 36.86 -16.05 30.23
N ASP A 40 35.61 -15.58 30.24
CA ASP A 40 34.50 -16.21 30.98
C ASP A 40 33.20 -16.10 30.14
N PRO A 41 33.00 -17.00 29.15
CA PRO A 41 31.87 -16.92 28.24
C PRO A 41 30.56 -17.29 28.95
N MET A 42 29.51 -16.50 28.71
CA MET A 42 28.17 -16.79 29.23
C MET A 42 27.66 -18.16 28.75
N THR A 43 27.07 -18.97 29.63
CA THR A 43 26.43 -20.24 29.19
C THR A 43 25.27 -19.99 28.23
N ALA A 44 25.04 -20.90 27.26
CA ALA A 44 23.93 -20.80 26.30
C ALA A 44 22.57 -20.61 26.99
N ASP A 45 22.31 -21.33 28.09
CA ASP A 45 21.09 -21.21 28.90
C ASP A 45 20.93 -19.81 29.52
N ALA A 46 22.03 -19.17 29.94
CA ALA A 46 22.00 -17.82 30.48
C ALA A 46 21.65 -16.79 29.39
N VAL A 47 22.24 -16.92 28.19
CA VAL A 47 21.91 -16.07 27.04
C VAL A 47 20.46 -16.29 26.60
N GLU A 48 20.02 -17.54 26.54
CA GLU A 48 18.65 -17.92 26.22
C GLU A 48 17.66 -17.35 27.23
N HIS A 49 17.96 -17.43 28.54
CA HIS A 49 17.13 -16.86 29.59
C HIS A 49 16.99 -15.33 29.49
N VAL A 50 18.02 -14.61 29.02
CA VAL A 50 17.94 -13.18 28.76
C VAL A 50 17.10 -12.89 27.50
N LEU A 51 17.19 -13.73 26.46
CA LEU A 51 16.45 -13.58 25.20
C LEU A 51 14.98 -14.07 25.23
N ILE A 52 14.63 -15.04 26.09
CA ILE A 52 13.33 -15.74 26.15
C ILE A 52 12.31 -15.10 27.10
N THR A 53 12.67 -14.07 27.87
CA THR A 53 11.69 -13.42 28.74
C THR A 53 10.64 -12.59 27.97
N ASP A 54 9.53 -13.28 27.69
CA ASP A 54 8.15 -12.82 27.49
C ASP A 54 7.67 -12.39 26.09
N LYS A 55 6.33 -12.47 25.90
CA LYS A 55 5.60 -11.93 24.75
C LYS A 55 5.82 -10.41 24.66
N TRP A 56 5.42 -9.78 23.54
CA TRP A 56 5.63 -8.35 23.22
C TRP A 56 5.25 -7.35 24.33
N CYS A 57 4.45 -7.79 25.31
CA CYS A 57 4.13 -7.10 26.56
C CYS A 57 4.59 -8.00 27.73
N CYS A 58 5.31 -7.45 28.71
CA CYS A 58 5.60 -8.17 29.95
C CYS A 58 4.28 -8.56 30.62
N LYS A 59 4.03 -9.86 30.85
CA LYS A 59 2.81 -10.35 31.50
C LYS A 59 2.68 -9.88 32.95
N THR A 60 3.80 -9.56 33.58
CA THR A 60 3.86 -9.12 34.98
C THR A 60 3.52 -7.64 35.11
N CYS A 61 4.24 -6.74 34.42
CA CYS A 61 4.02 -5.30 34.57
C CYS A 61 3.14 -4.66 33.48
N GLY A 62 2.78 -5.38 32.40
CA GLY A 62 1.95 -4.87 31.30
C GLY A 62 2.60 -3.79 30.42
N MET A 63 3.77 -3.26 30.80
CA MET A 63 4.40 -2.10 30.19
C MET A 63 5.48 -2.49 29.17
N THR A 64 5.58 -1.73 28.07
CA THR A 64 6.53 -2.00 26.97
C THR A 64 7.70 -1.02 26.85
N ASN A 65 7.72 0.03 27.69
CA ASN A 65 8.64 1.17 27.55
C ASN A 65 9.62 1.36 28.74
N LEU A 66 9.54 0.52 29.77
CA LEU A 66 10.48 0.58 30.91
C LEU A 66 11.77 -0.18 30.58
N ARG A 67 12.93 0.29 31.08
CA ARG A 67 14.25 -0.35 30.87
C ARG A 67 14.31 -1.76 31.46
N THR A 68 13.80 -1.91 32.67
CA THR A 68 13.66 -3.17 33.40
C THR A 68 12.24 -3.30 33.93
N CYS A 69 11.78 -4.54 34.12
CA CYS A 69 10.52 -4.82 34.77
C CYS A 69 10.63 -4.45 36.26
N PRO A 70 9.80 -3.54 36.79
CA PRO A 70 9.90 -3.09 38.18
C PRO A 70 9.67 -4.22 39.20
N GLU A 71 8.99 -5.30 38.80
CA GLU A 71 8.72 -6.45 39.68
C GLU A 71 9.75 -7.57 39.57
N ARG A 72 10.45 -7.70 38.43
CA ARG A 72 11.41 -8.80 38.20
C ARG A 72 12.86 -8.36 38.12
N GLY A 73 13.13 -7.06 37.99
CA GLY A 73 14.46 -6.52 37.71
C GLY A 73 15.02 -6.85 36.32
N LYS A 74 14.32 -7.68 35.51
CA LYS A 74 14.79 -8.15 34.20
C LYS A 74 14.49 -7.15 33.06
N PRO A 75 15.36 -7.02 32.05
CA PRO A 75 15.15 -6.11 30.92
C PRO A 75 14.06 -6.59 29.96
N HIS A 76 13.36 -5.66 29.32
CA HIS A 76 12.34 -6.00 28.32
C HIS A 76 12.95 -6.32 26.96
N ARG A 77 12.59 -7.47 26.36
CA ARG A 77 13.02 -7.90 25.02
C ARG A 77 12.82 -6.84 23.92
N ARG A 78 11.75 -6.04 23.99
CA ARG A 78 11.48 -4.94 23.05
C ARG A 78 12.53 -3.83 23.12
N GLN A 79 13.10 -3.58 24.30
CA GLN A 79 14.16 -2.59 24.48
C GLN A 79 15.47 -3.09 23.85
N LEU A 80 15.85 -4.35 24.09
CA LEU A 80 17.01 -4.99 23.46
C LEU A 80 16.93 -4.94 21.92
N VAL A 81 15.76 -5.25 21.35
CA VAL A 81 15.54 -5.17 19.89
C VAL A 81 15.65 -3.75 19.36
N ARG A 82 15.21 -2.73 20.13
CA ARG A 82 15.35 -1.32 19.75
C ARG A 82 16.82 -0.89 19.76
N VAL A 83 17.55 -1.22 20.82
CA VAL A 83 18.99 -0.91 20.94
C VAL A 83 19.77 -1.57 19.81
N ALA A 84 19.53 -2.86 19.53
CA ALA A 84 20.12 -3.57 18.38
C ALA A 84 19.78 -2.91 17.04
N GLN A 85 18.56 -2.39 16.89
CA GLN A 85 18.14 -1.67 15.69
C GLN A 85 18.87 -0.33 15.52
N ASP A 86 19.12 0.39 16.61
CA ASP A 86 19.81 1.67 16.60
C ASP A 86 21.32 1.48 16.33
N VAL A 87 21.94 0.43 16.90
CA VAL A 87 23.34 0.04 16.59
C VAL A 87 23.52 -0.27 15.10
N LEU A 88 22.65 -1.09 14.52
CA LEU A 88 22.73 -1.42 13.07
C LEU A 88 22.46 -0.21 12.17
N ARG A 89 21.65 0.76 12.62
CA ARG A 89 21.43 2.01 11.88
C ARG A 89 22.67 2.90 11.88
N LEU A 90 23.36 3.02 13.02
CA LEU A 90 24.59 3.80 13.12
C LEU A 90 25.73 3.19 12.30
N ILE A 91 25.85 1.86 12.28
CA ILE A 91 26.87 1.17 11.48
C ILE A 91 26.66 1.45 9.98
N GLY A 92 25.44 1.29 9.46
CA GLY A 92 25.21 1.48 8.03
C GLY A 92 24.99 2.93 7.58
N SER A 93 24.83 3.90 8.49
CA SER A 93 24.83 5.32 8.12
C SER A 93 26.23 5.81 7.66
N LYS A 94 27.29 5.08 8.01
CA LYS A 94 28.69 5.42 7.68
C LYS A 94 29.33 4.57 6.58
N THR A 95 28.81 3.38 6.29
CA THR A 95 29.39 2.47 5.28
C THR A 95 28.61 2.41 3.96
N GLY A 96 27.36 2.93 3.90
CA GLY A 96 26.60 3.13 2.65
C GLY A 96 25.12 2.67 2.70
N GLN A 97 24.23 3.55 2.21
CA GLN A 97 22.78 3.43 1.97
C GLN A 97 21.90 2.75 3.05
N ILE A 98 21.52 3.52 4.06
CA ILE A 98 20.33 3.26 4.91
C ILE A 98 19.28 4.35 4.66
N VAL A 99 18.11 3.96 4.15
CA VAL A 99 16.90 4.81 4.20
C VAL A 99 15.97 4.23 5.28
N VAL A 100 15.77 5.02 6.34
CA VAL A 100 14.93 4.67 7.48
C VAL A 100 13.46 4.88 7.11
N ARG A 101 12.68 3.80 6.96
CA ARG A 101 11.21 3.89 7.12
C ARG A 101 10.87 3.62 8.59
N PRO A 102 10.19 4.53 9.31
CA PRO A 102 9.64 4.18 10.62
C PRO A 102 8.56 3.11 10.44
N PRO A 103 8.41 2.17 11.40
CA PRO A 103 7.52 1.03 11.23
C PRO A 103 6.04 1.46 11.06
N LYS A 104 5.32 0.71 10.22
CA LYS A 104 3.85 0.68 10.30
C LYS A 104 3.49 0.11 11.68
N LEU A 105 2.82 0.88 12.53
CA LEU A 105 2.32 0.48 13.85
C LEU A 105 1.33 -0.70 13.77
N SER A 106 0.81 -1.01 12.58
CA SER A 106 0.01 -2.20 12.31
C SER A 106 0.81 -3.50 12.11
N ALA A 107 2.15 -3.44 12.04
CA ALA A 107 3.01 -4.61 12.03
C ALA A 107 3.21 -5.14 13.46
N SER A 108 2.14 -5.68 14.04
CA SER A 108 2.22 -6.46 15.26
C SER A 108 2.06 -7.95 14.94
N MET A 109 2.84 -8.76 15.66
CA MET A 109 2.63 -10.19 15.90
C MET A 109 3.08 -11.16 14.81
N ASN A 110 4.39 -11.25 14.59
CA ASN A 110 5.13 -12.52 14.41
C ASN A 110 6.61 -12.14 14.45
N GLY A 111 7.32 -12.47 15.53
CA GLY A 111 8.67 -11.99 15.83
C GLY A 111 9.73 -12.30 14.78
N ARG A 112 9.73 -11.54 13.68
CA ARG A 112 10.80 -11.36 12.71
C ARG A 112 10.76 -9.92 12.23
N SER A 113 11.38 -9.04 13.00
CA SER A 113 11.76 -7.71 12.55
C SER A 113 12.69 -7.87 11.34
N ARG A 114 12.19 -7.73 10.11
CA ARG A 114 13.02 -7.72 8.89
C ARG A 114 13.03 -6.31 8.32
N LEU A 115 14.16 -5.62 8.41
CA LEU A 115 14.43 -4.37 7.69
C LEU A 115 14.94 -4.74 6.29
N ARG A 116 14.51 -4.02 5.25
CA ARG A 116 14.93 -4.24 3.86
C ARG A 116 15.59 -2.97 3.32
N SER A 117 16.78 -3.09 2.73
CA SER A 117 17.45 -2.02 1.99
C SER A 117 17.04 -1.98 0.51
N LEU A 118 17.39 -0.90 -0.20
CA LEU A 118 17.12 -0.66 -1.63
C LEU A 118 17.79 -1.67 -2.59
N ARG A 119 18.71 -2.53 -2.11
CA ARG A 119 19.30 -3.64 -2.88
C ARG A 119 18.88 -5.04 -2.38
N ARG A 120 17.79 -5.15 -1.62
CA ARG A 120 17.23 -6.42 -1.09
C ARG A 120 18.13 -7.17 -0.10
N VAL A 121 18.90 -6.48 0.74
CA VAL A 121 19.56 -7.12 1.89
C VAL A 121 18.67 -7.01 3.13
N THR A 122 18.48 -8.13 3.85
CA THR A 122 17.59 -8.25 5.01
C THR A 122 18.33 -8.07 6.33
N MET A 123 18.10 -6.99 7.07
CA MET A 123 18.67 -6.80 8.41
C MET A 123 17.65 -7.24 9.47
N ASN A 124 18.03 -8.19 10.32
CA ASN A 124 17.18 -8.72 11.39
C ASN A 124 17.78 -8.39 12.76
N PRO A 125 17.32 -7.38 13.52
CA PRO A 125 17.89 -7.05 14.83
C PRO A 125 17.75 -8.19 15.85
N GLN A 126 16.81 -9.12 15.64
CA GLN A 126 16.76 -10.36 16.41
C GLN A 126 17.89 -11.32 16.03
N ALA A 127 18.35 -11.32 14.78
CA ALA A 127 19.54 -12.07 14.40
C ALA A 127 20.81 -11.48 15.07
N LEU A 128 20.92 -10.16 15.19
CA LEU A 128 22.03 -9.54 15.94
C LEU A 128 22.05 -10.01 17.41
N LEU A 129 20.89 -10.01 18.07
CA LEU A 129 20.78 -10.51 19.43
C LEU A 129 21.02 -12.03 19.53
N LEU A 130 20.58 -12.79 18.53
CA LEU A 130 20.86 -14.22 18.44
C LEU A 130 22.33 -14.52 18.16
N ALA A 131 23.13 -13.58 17.63
CA ALA A 131 24.56 -13.78 17.46
C ALA A 131 25.25 -14.06 18.81
N TYR A 132 24.80 -13.43 19.90
CA TYR A 132 25.29 -13.73 21.26
C TYR A 132 24.97 -15.17 21.70
N TYR A 133 23.87 -15.75 21.22
CA TYR A 133 23.51 -17.14 21.50
C TYR A 133 24.33 -18.10 20.64
N TYR A 134 24.41 -17.85 19.33
CA TYR A 134 25.18 -18.68 18.40
C TYR A 134 26.70 -18.62 18.61
N ALA A 135 27.22 -17.55 19.22
CA ALA A 135 28.64 -17.44 19.56
C ALA A 135 29.08 -18.39 20.69
N VAL A 136 28.14 -18.92 21.49
CA VAL A 136 28.45 -19.78 22.66
C VAL A 136 27.94 -21.22 22.49
N LEU A 137 27.25 -21.53 21.39
CA LEU A 137 26.79 -22.89 21.13
C LEU A 137 27.96 -23.81 20.73
N PRO A 138 27.97 -25.06 21.19
CA PRO A 138 28.98 -26.03 20.78
C PRO A 138 28.88 -26.34 19.29
N SER A 139 30.02 -26.56 18.63
CA SER A 139 30.16 -26.82 17.18
C SER A 139 29.41 -28.06 16.64
N ASN A 140 28.81 -28.84 17.54
CA ASN A 140 28.00 -30.03 17.21
C ASN A 140 26.52 -29.70 16.97
N GLU A 141 26.04 -28.53 17.45
CA GLU A 141 24.61 -28.14 17.37
C GLU A 141 24.30 -27.16 16.23
N VAL A 142 25.31 -26.43 15.76
CA VAL A 142 25.19 -25.40 14.72
C VAL A 142 26.38 -25.51 13.77
N ASP A 143 26.16 -25.18 12.49
CA ASP A 143 27.26 -25.17 11.51
C ASP A 143 28.44 -24.33 12.02
N PRO A 144 29.67 -24.87 12.04
CA PRO A 144 30.86 -24.19 12.53
C PRO A 144 31.03 -22.77 11.94
N LEU A 145 30.65 -22.57 10.68
CA LEU A 145 30.77 -21.27 10.01
C LEU A 145 29.78 -20.22 10.56
N VAL A 146 28.59 -20.63 11.02
CA VAL A 146 27.63 -19.71 11.66
C VAL A 146 28.11 -19.31 13.04
N SER A 147 28.61 -20.28 13.80
CA SER A 147 29.19 -20.05 15.13
C SER A 147 30.39 -19.10 15.03
N GLU A 148 31.29 -19.32 14.07
CA GLU A 148 32.47 -18.48 13.85
C GLU A 148 32.12 -17.06 13.39
N CYS A 149 31.13 -16.89 12.51
CA CYS A 149 30.64 -15.57 12.10
C CYS A 149 29.95 -14.84 13.26
N ALA A 150 29.16 -15.55 14.06
CA ALA A 150 28.48 -14.99 15.23
C ALA A 150 29.51 -14.51 16.27
N GLN A 151 30.52 -15.33 16.56
CA GLN A 151 31.61 -14.98 17.48
C GLN A 151 32.38 -13.75 16.99
N GLN A 152 32.71 -13.67 15.68
CA GLN A 152 33.40 -12.50 15.11
C GLN A 152 32.60 -11.21 15.24
N LEU A 153 31.31 -11.30 14.95
CA LEU A 153 30.42 -10.16 14.99
C LEU A 153 30.33 -9.63 16.42
N VAL A 154 30.19 -10.51 17.41
CA VAL A 154 30.11 -10.13 18.82
C VAL A 154 31.45 -9.56 19.33
N GLU A 155 32.58 -10.11 18.90
CA GLU A 155 33.92 -9.56 19.19
C GLU A 155 34.11 -8.15 18.63
N LEU A 156 33.68 -7.89 17.39
CA LEU A 156 33.74 -6.57 16.77
C LEU A 156 32.80 -5.57 17.45
N LEU A 157 31.62 -6.01 17.91
CA LEU A 157 30.74 -5.19 18.74
C LEU A 157 31.40 -4.83 20.08
N GLU A 158 32.06 -5.79 20.73
CA GLU A 158 32.79 -5.52 21.97
C GLU A 158 33.91 -4.49 21.77
N GLN A 159 34.63 -4.56 20.63
CA GLN A 159 35.63 -3.55 20.27
C GLN A 159 35.02 -2.18 19.94
N LEU A 160 33.85 -2.12 19.31
CA LEU A 160 33.09 -0.87 19.13
C LEU A 160 32.71 -0.26 20.48
N LYS A 161 32.39 -1.09 21.48
CA LYS A 161 32.07 -0.67 22.84
C LYS A 161 33.30 -0.11 23.56
N LEU A 162 34.40 -0.86 23.60
CA LEU A 162 35.62 -0.46 24.32
C LEU A 162 36.27 0.78 23.71
N ASN A 163 36.46 0.79 22.38
CA ASN A 163 37.06 1.94 21.70
C ASN A 163 36.16 3.19 21.76
N GLY A 164 34.84 3.02 21.65
CA GLY A 164 33.90 4.14 21.78
C GLY A 164 33.75 4.68 23.21
N ALA A 165 34.28 3.99 24.23
CA ALA A 165 34.32 4.51 25.61
C ALA A 165 35.51 5.46 25.84
N GLN A 166 36.48 5.51 24.93
CA GLN A 166 37.66 6.36 25.05
C GLN A 166 37.36 7.82 24.63
N PRO A 167 37.97 8.82 25.30
CA PRO A 167 37.70 10.24 25.02
C PRO A 167 38.22 10.70 23.65
N HIS A 168 39.23 10.00 23.10
CA HIS A 168 39.80 10.27 21.78
C HIS A 168 39.81 8.98 20.97
N VAL A 169 39.01 8.92 19.91
CA VAL A 169 38.95 7.77 18.98
C VAL A 169 39.55 8.21 17.65
N ASP A 170 40.53 7.46 17.14
CA ASP A 170 41.12 7.73 15.83
C ASP A 170 40.08 7.49 14.71
N GLU A 171 39.98 8.45 13.80
CA GLU A 171 38.95 8.46 12.76
C GLU A 171 39.18 7.36 11.71
N GLN A 172 40.43 7.09 11.36
CA GLN A 172 40.77 6.06 10.37
C GLN A 172 40.52 4.66 10.95
N TYR A 173 40.82 4.48 12.23
CA TYR A 173 40.48 3.27 12.95
C TYR A 173 38.98 3.06 13.06
N ALA A 174 38.22 4.10 13.43
CA ALA A 174 36.77 4.03 13.54
C ALA A 174 36.12 3.65 12.21
N ILE A 175 36.59 4.20 11.09
CA ILE A 175 36.11 3.82 9.73
C ILE A 175 36.36 2.34 9.45
N ALA A 176 37.57 1.84 9.73
CA ALA A 176 37.92 0.44 9.48
C ALA A 176 37.15 -0.54 10.39
N LEU A 177 36.90 -0.16 11.64
CA LEU A 177 36.13 -0.93 12.59
C LEU A 177 34.66 -1.02 12.16
N LEU A 178 34.06 0.10 11.73
CA LEU A 178 32.69 0.16 11.23
C LEU A 178 32.52 -0.62 9.92
N SER A 179 33.47 -0.51 8.98
CA SER A 179 33.44 -1.26 7.72
C SER A 179 33.59 -2.77 7.94
N SER A 180 34.52 -3.20 8.80
CA SER A 180 34.69 -4.60 9.16
C SER A 180 33.45 -5.17 9.85
N THR A 181 32.86 -4.43 10.80
CA THR A 181 31.62 -4.84 11.47
C THR A 181 30.45 -4.96 10.49
N SER A 182 30.35 -4.03 9.53
CA SER A 182 29.33 -4.05 8.47
C SER A 182 29.46 -5.28 7.57
N LEU A 183 30.67 -5.60 7.12
CA LEU A 183 30.95 -6.78 6.30
C LEU A 183 30.63 -8.08 7.05
N MET A 184 31.05 -8.19 8.31
CA MET A 184 30.79 -9.37 9.14
C MET A 184 29.31 -9.54 9.46
N TRP A 185 28.60 -8.44 9.68
CA TRP A 185 27.14 -8.46 9.83
C TRP A 185 26.46 -8.97 8.56
N GLU A 186 26.85 -8.50 7.38
CA GLU A 186 26.28 -8.97 6.11
C GLU A 186 26.47 -10.47 5.94
N GLU A 187 27.69 -10.98 6.17
CA GLU A 187 27.97 -12.40 6.05
C GLU A 187 27.21 -13.22 7.10
N TYR A 188 27.24 -12.84 8.38
CA TYR A 188 26.44 -13.49 9.42
C TYR A 188 24.94 -13.53 9.05
N SER A 189 24.39 -12.43 8.54
CA SER A 189 22.97 -12.33 8.16
C SER A 189 22.60 -13.24 6.98
N LYS A 190 23.49 -13.37 5.97
CA LYS A 190 23.33 -14.28 4.84
C LYS A 190 23.39 -15.73 5.31
N LYS A 191 24.30 -16.06 6.23
CA LYS A 191 24.51 -17.41 6.78
C LYS A 191 23.41 -17.87 7.70
N PHE A 192 22.94 -17.00 8.59
CA PHE A 192 21.78 -17.26 9.45
C PHE A 192 20.49 -17.53 8.65
N ALA A 193 20.38 -17.00 7.42
CA ALA A 193 19.21 -17.17 6.56
C ALA A 193 19.30 -18.38 5.59
N ALA A 194 20.49 -18.98 5.43
CA ALA A 194 20.74 -20.05 4.46
C ALA A 194 20.73 -21.44 5.12
N ASP A 195 20.24 -22.46 4.39
CA ASP A 195 20.28 -23.86 4.84
C ASP A 195 21.64 -24.48 4.52
N LEU A 196 22.63 -24.20 5.37
CA LEU A 196 24.05 -24.50 5.13
C LEU A 196 24.37 -26.00 5.08
N SER A 197 23.49 -26.84 5.61
CA SER A 197 23.55 -28.30 5.56
C SER A 197 23.57 -28.87 4.13
N SER A 198 23.22 -28.05 3.13
CA SER A 198 23.08 -28.43 1.72
C SER A 198 24.23 -27.98 0.79
N LEU A 199 25.20 -27.20 1.29
CA LEU A 199 26.29 -26.62 0.48
C LEU A 199 27.44 -27.61 0.25
N ARG A 200 27.92 -27.72 -1.00
CA ARG A 200 29.09 -28.57 -1.35
C ARG A 200 30.39 -27.75 -1.39
N GLY A 201 31.52 -28.44 -1.22
CA GLY A 201 32.82 -27.88 -0.81
C GLY A 201 33.51 -26.79 -1.65
N ALA A 202 32.99 -26.37 -2.80
CA ALA A 202 33.51 -25.20 -3.53
C ALA A 202 32.88 -23.90 -2.99
N ASP A 203 31.57 -23.89 -2.77
CA ASP A 203 30.86 -22.76 -2.18
C ASP A 203 31.33 -22.52 -0.74
N ARG A 204 31.59 -23.59 0.01
CA ARG A 204 32.11 -23.50 1.38
C ARG A 204 33.49 -22.82 1.44
N ARG A 205 34.37 -23.08 0.46
CA ARG A 205 35.70 -22.44 0.36
C ARG A 205 35.60 -20.97 -0.01
N ALA A 206 34.77 -20.60 -0.99
CA ALA A 206 34.53 -19.21 -1.34
C ALA A 206 34.00 -18.37 -0.17
N TYR A 207 33.20 -18.97 0.72
CA TYR A 207 32.73 -18.29 1.92
C TYR A 207 33.80 -18.15 3.00
N GLN A 208 34.64 -19.16 3.18
CA GLN A 208 35.77 -19.08 4.09
C GLN A 208 36.77 -17.99 3.65
N GLU A 209 36.99 -17.83 2.35
CA GLU A 209 37.82 -16.77 1.78
C GLU A 209 37.31 -15.35 2.10
N VAL A 210 35.98 -15.11 2.08
CA VAL A 210 35.40 -13.80 2.43
C VAL A 210 35.62 -13.47 3.91
N ILE A 211 35.45 -14.46 4.80
CA ILE A 211 35.70 -14.30 6.24
C ILE A 211 37.18 -14.02 6.50
N VAL A 212 38.06 -14.78 5.83
CA VAL A 212 39.50 -14.57 5.90
C VAL A 212 39.87 -13.16 5.45
N ASN A 213 39.38 -12.70 4.29
CA ASN A 213 39.69 -11.37 3.78
C ASN A 213 39.20 -10.24 4.70
N GLY A 214 37.97 -10.33 5.22
CA GLY A 214 37.47 -9.35 6.18
C GLY A 214 38.24 -9.32 7.51
N THR A 215 38.73 -10.49 7.96
CA THR A 215 39.57 -10.59 9.16
C THR A 215 40.98 -10.04 8.91
N LYS A 216 41.54 -10.25 7.70
CA LYS A 216 42.83 -9.69 7.27
C LYS A 216 42.77 -8.16 7.22
N GLU A 217 41.71 -7.58 6.67
CA GLU A 217 41.53 -6.12 6.61
C GLU A 217 41.44 -5.49 8.02
N ALA A 218 40.68 -6.10 8.92
CA ALA A 218 40.59 -5.66 10.32
C ALA A 218 41.94 -5.77 11.05
N TYR A 219 42.69 -6.84 10.80
CA TYR A 219 44.02 -7.05 11.37
C TYR A 219 45.03 -6.02 10.88
N VAL A 220 45.04 -5.70 9.57
CA VAL A 220 45.91 -4.66 8.99
C VAL A 220 45.56 -3.27 9.54
N ALA A 221 44.29 -2.97 9.72
CA ALA A 221 43.87 -1.69 10.30
C ALA A 221 44.25 -1.58 11.80
N ALA A 222 43.99 -2.60 12.59
CA ALA A 222 44.30 -2.62 14.03
C ALA A 222 45.81 -2.58 14.30
N THR A 223 46.62 -3.26 13.49
CA THR A 223 48.09 -3.23 13.60
C THR A 223 48.69 -1.86 13.26
N ARG A 224 48.12 -1.12 12.31
CA ARG A 224 48.53 0.27 12.01
C ARG A 224 48.24 1.23 13.17
N GLU A 225 47.13 1.03 13.86
CA GLU A 225 46.77 1.87 15.02
C GLU A 225 47.57 1.51 16.27
N LEU A 226 47.89 0.22 16.45
CA LEU A 226 48.76 -0.22 17.53
C LEU A 226 50.18 0.36 17.38
N GLN A 227 50.62 0.63 16.15
CA GLN A 227 51.89 1.32 15.89
C GLN A 227 51.85 2.80 16.31
N LYS A 228 50.68 3.46 16.21
CA LYS A 228 50.49 4.84 16.68
C LYS A 228 50.36 4.92 18.21
N ALA A 229 49.80 3.89 18.84
CA ALA A 229 49.56 3.81 20.27
C ALA A 229 50.03 2.46 20.87
N PRO A 230 51.36 2.24 21.01
CA PRO A 230 51.92 0.94 21.39
C PRO A 230 51.62 0.52 22.83
N SER A 231 51.18 1.44 23.69
CA SER A 231 50.81 1.18 25.09
C SER A 231 49.35 0.75 25.29
N ASN A 232 48.56 0.60 24.23
CA ASN A 232 47.15 0.20 24.33
C ASN A 232 47.02 -1.34 24.47
N GLU A 233 46.90 -1.83 25.71
CA GLU A 233 46.80 -3.26 26.06
C GLU A 233 45.58 -3.95 25.42
N GLU A 234 44.45 -3.24 25.27
CA GLU A 234 43.22 -3.79 24.68
C GLU A 234 43.35 -4.00 23.17
N LEU A 235 44.02 -3.05 22.49
CA LEU A 235 44.31 -3.15 21.06
C LEU A 235 45.34 -4.25 20.78
N GLN A 236 46.31 -4.47 21.69
CA GLN A 236 47.23 -5.61 21.62
C GLN A 236 46.48 -6.94 21.76
N ALA A 237 45.55 -7.05 22.72
CA ALA A 237 44.73 -8.23 22.92
C ALA A 237 43.84 -8.52 21.70
N PHE A 238 43.25 -7.49 21.09
CA PHE A 238 42.44 -7.63 19.89
C PHE A 238 43.25 -8.07 18.65
N VAL A 239 44.43 -7.48 18.43
CA VAL A 239 45.35 -7.91 17.37
C VAL A 239 45.80 -9.36 17.59
N GLY A 240 46.08 -9.75 18.83
CA GLY A 240 46.38 -11.14 19.20
C GLY A 240 45.22 -12.11 18.87
N LEU A 241 43.99 -11.72 19.19
CA LEU A 241 42.79 -12.51 18.90
C LEU A 241 42.56 -12.67 17.38
N LEU A 242 42.68 -11.58 16.61
CA LEU A 242 42.60 -11.62 15.15
C LEU A 242 43.71 -12.47 14.54
N HIS A 243 44.92 -12.45 15.12
CA HIS A 243 46.04 -13.28 14.68
C HIS A 243 45.79 -14.78 14.93
N ASP A 244 45.36 -15.14 16.14
CA ASP A 244 45.01 -16.52 16.53
C ASP A 244 43.86 -17.08 15.69
N ARG A 245 42.98 -16.21 15.20
CA ARG A 245 41.89 -16.60 14.30
C ARG A 245 42.37 -16.82 12.87
N LEU A 246 43.19 -15.91 12.34
CA LEU A 246 43.76 -16.07 11.01
C LEU A 246 44.62 -17.34 10.94
N SER A 247 45.34 -17.70 12.01
CA SER A 247 46.09 -18.96 12.07
C SER A 247 45.22 -20.21 12.10
N ARG A 248 43.96 -20.12 12.55
CA ARG A 248 42.97 -21.22 12.46
C ARG A 248 42.31 -21.32 11.08
N LEU A 249 42.11 -20.19 10.40
CA LEU A 249 41.35 -20.12 9.14
C LEU A 249 42.20 -20.21 7.88
N THR A 250 43.52 -19.95 7.97
CA THR A 250 44.46 -19.95 6.83
C THR A 250 45.71 -20.77 7.12
N PRO A 251 46.34 -21.38 6.10
CA PRO A 251 47.61 -22.07 6.27
C PRO A 251 48.72 -21.09 6.70
N GLN A 252 49.68 -21.60 7.48
CA GLN A 252 50.71 -20.78 8.13
C GLN A 252 51.62 -20.02 7.14
N GLU A 253 51.78 -20.52 5.92
CA GLU A 253 52.58 -19.92 4.86
C GLU A 253 51.98 -18.59 4.37
N ASP A 254 50.69 -18.58 4.02
CA ASP A 254 49.95 -17.37 3.59
C ASP A 254 49.91 -16.30 4.68
N LEU A 255 49.89 -16.72 5.95
CA LEU A 255 49.86 -15.82 7.09
C LEU A 255 51.23 -15.14 7.31
N ASN A 256 52.31 -15.88 7.07
CA ASN A 256 53.68 -15.35 7.14
C ASN A 256 53.97 -14.40 5.97
N GLU A 257 53.49 -14.69 4.76
CA GLU A 257 53.58 -13.82 3.59
C GLU A 257 52.82 -12.51 3.79
N MET A 258 51.62 -12.57 4.38
CA MET A 258 50.86 -11.38 4.75
C MET A 258 51.59 -10.53 5.82
N LYS A 259 52.21 -11.15 6.83
CA LYS A 259 53.01 -10.42 7.82
C LYS A 259 54.24 -9.77 7.19
N ALA A 260 54.89 -10.46 6.24
CA ALA A 260 56.04 -9.94 5.51
C ALA A 260 55.67 -8.72 4.66
N THR A 261 54.57 -8.77 3.90
CA THR A 261 54.09 -7.64 3.09
C THR A 261 53.65 -6.42 3.91
N ILE A 262 53.13 -6.62 5.12
CA ILE A 262 52.83 -5.52 6.06
C ILE A 262 54.13 -4.89 6.61
N LEU A 263 55.14 -5.71 6.91
CA LEU A 263 56.46 -5.26 7.36
C LEU A 263 57.26 -4.58 6.23
N GLU A 264 57.08 -4.99 4.98
CA GLU A 264 57.71 -4.39 3.80
C GLU A 264 57.11 -3.02 3.49
N LYS A 265 55.78 -2.90 3.45
CA LYS A 265 55.08 -1.61 3.37
C LYS A 265 55.44 -0.65 4.50
N ARG A 266 55.81 -1.18 5.68
CA ARG A 266 56.30 -0.39 6.81
C ARG A 266 57.67 0.23 6.51
N ARG A 267 58.61 -0.54 5.96
CA ARG A 267 59.95 -0.04 5.60
C ARG A 267 59.86 1.04 4.52
N GLU A 268 59.02 0.83 3.49
CA GLU A 268 58.79 1.83 2.43
C GLU A 268 58.20 3.16 2.94
N LEU A 269 57.36 3.12 3.99
CA LEU A 269 56.76 4.31 4.62
C LEU A 269 57.71 5.04 5.57
N GLU A 270 58.70 4.33 6.13
CA GLU A 270 59.77 4.90 6.95
C GLU A 270 60.85 5.53 6.03
N ASP A 271 61.25 4.84 4.95
CA ASP A 271 62.21 5.32 3.95
C ASP A 271 61.72 6.57 3.20
N SER A 272 60.42 6.65 2.87
CA SER A 272 59.81 7.81 2.19
C SER A 272 59.63 9.05 3.10
N LYS A 273 59.70 8.88 4.43
CA LYS A 273 59.75 10.01 5.37
C LYS A 273 61.18 10.53 5.55
N GLU A 274 62.19 9.67 5.48
CA GLU A 274 63.60 10.08 5.48
C GLU A 274 64.00 10.83 4.20
N GLU A 275 63.51 10.41 3.03
CA GLU A 275 63.74 11.13 1.75
C GLU A 275 63.09 12.53 1.70
N LYS A 276 61.94 12.73 2.38
CA LYS A 276 61.30 14.05 2.49
C LYS A 276 61.97 14.97 3.51
N GLY A 277 62.60 14.41 4.55
CA GLY A 277 63.40 15.16 5.51
C GLY A 277 64.68 15.74 4.90
N HIS A 278 65.31 15.04 3.94
CA HIS A 278 66.53 15.52 3.28
C HIS A 278 66.31 16.58 2.18
N LYS A 279 65.09 16.71 1.63
CA LYS A 279 64.77 17.73 0.62
C LYS A 279 64.25 19.06 1.21
N MET A 280 63.72 19.03 2.43
CA MET A 280 63.26 20.25 3.11
C MET A 280 64.41 21.12 3.67
N SER A 281 65.60 20.56 3.89
CA SER A 281 66.74 21.32 4.43
C SER A 281 67.46 22.22 3.41
N GLU A 282 67.22 22.08 2.10
CA GLU A 282 67.88 22.90 1.06
C GLU A 282 66.99 24.01 0.47
N GLU A 283 65.66 23.95 0.66
CA GLU A 283 64.73 24.94 0.09
C GLU A 283 64.19 25.98 1.10
N GLU A 284 64.40 25.80 2.41
CA GLU A 284 63.89 26.72 3.45
C GLU A 284 64.81 27.93 3.76
N GLU A 285 66.03 28.02 3.21
CA GLU A 285 66.91 29.20 3.39
C GLU A 285 66.68 30.34 2.38
N SER A 286 65.72 30.21 1.45
CA SER A 286 65.56 31.19 0.36
C SER A 286 64.12 31.56 0.03
N LYS A 287 63.32 31.99 1.02
CA LYS A 287 62.04 32.71 0.75
C LYS A 287 61.41 33.44 1.95
N GLU A 288 62.20 33.89 2.92
CA GLU A 288 61.81 35.02 3.76
C GLU A 288 62.22 36.32 3.06
N HIS A 289 61.33 36.91 2.24
CA HIS A 289 61.18 38.35 2.00
C HIS A 289 60.24 38.61 0.80
N ALA A 290 59.38 39.63 0.94
CA ALA A 290 58.37 40.18 0.01
C ALA A 290 56.99 39.46 0.03
N GLU A 291 56.09 39.82 0.95
CA GLU A 291 55.16 40.98 0.95
C GLU A 291 53.95 40.87 0.00
N MET A 292 52.77 40.94 0.63
CA MET A 292 51.55 41.68 0.26
C MET A 292 51.08 41.72 -1.21
N SER A 293 49.85 41.26 -1.46
CA SER A 293 48.72 42.07 -2.00
C SER A 293 47.71 41.27 -2.85
N ASN A 294 46.44 41.43 -2.51
CA ASN A 294 45.23 41.45 -3.35
C ASN A 294 44.70 40.21 -4.12
N ASN A 295 43.48 39.83 -3.69
CA ASN A 295 42.22 39.71 -4.43
C ASN A 295 42.09 38.88 -5.74
N ALA A 296 41.15 37.92 -5.62
CA ALA A 296 40.01 37.65 -6.50
C ALA A 296 40.16 36.80 -7.78
N ALA A 297 39.06 36.05 -7.99
CA ALA A 297 38.52 35.48 -9.23
C ALA A 297 38.91 34.03 -9.62
N SER A 298 37.90 33.16 -9.49
CA SER A 298 37.23 32.43 -10.59
C SER A 298 38.07 31.60 -11.56
N ALA A 299 37.71 30.31 -11.65
CA ALA A 299 37.23 29.62 -12.87
C ALA A 299 37.86 28.24 -13.11
N LYS A 300 36.95 27.26 -13.18
CA LYS A 300 36.82 26.22 -14.22
C LYS A 300 38.02 25.29 -14.51
N MET A 301 37.77 24.00 -14.21
CA MET A 301 38.03 22.78 -15.02
C MET A 301 38.44 23.01 -16.49
N PRO A 302 39.18 22.09 -17.19
CA PRO A 302 38.76 20.67 -17.31
C PRO A 302 39.79 19.58 -17.78
N LEU A 303 39.27 18.33 -17.91
CA LEU A 303 39.62 17.27 -18.90
C LEU A 303 41.01 16.58 -18.75
N THR A 304 41.22 15.27 -18.98
CA THR A 304 40.66 14.36 -19.99
C THR A 304 40.94 12.88 -19.65
N THR A 305 40.02 12.05 -20.11
CA THR A 305 40.04 10.59 -20.33
C THR A 305 41.14 10.08 -21.25
N ALA A 306 41.49 8.78 -21.13
CA ALA A 306 41.93 7.97 -22.27
C ALA A 306 41.21 6.61 -22.28
N THR A 307 40.77 6.24 -23.48
CA THR A 307 39.82 5.18 -23.84
C THR A 307 40.48 4.21 -24.83
N LEU A 308 39.88 3.01 -25.01
CA LEU A 308 39.82 2.12 -26.20
C LEU A 308 40.69 0.83 -26.11
N LEU A 309 40.29 -0.40 -26.51
CA LEU A 309 39.38 -0.96 -27.55
C LEU A 309 38.84 -2.37 -27.11
N SER A 310 37.56 -2.74 -27.29
CA SER A 310 36.90 -3.60 -28.35
C SER A 310 37.20 -5.13 -28.24
N ASP A 311 36.30 -6.12 -28.39
CA ASP A 311 35.02 -6.27 -29.13
C ASP A 311 34.06 -7.37 -28.56
N ALA A 312 32.77 -7.18 -28.87
CA ALA A 312 31.66 -8.16 -29.04
C ALA A 312 31.13 -9.02 -27.87
N ASN A 313 29.97 -8.65 -27.29
CA ASN A 313 28.66 -9.23 -27.64
C ASN A 313 27.49 -8.66 -26.81
N THR A 314 26.30 -8.81 -27.40
CA THR A 314 25.03 -8.15 -27.09
C THR A 314 24.27 -8.75 -25.90
N SER A 315 23.81 -7.90 -24.97
CA SER A 315 22.61 -8.13 -24.16
C SER A 315 22.11 -6.79 -23.62
N GLY A 316 20.91 -6.39 -24.04
CA GLY A 316 20.31 -5.10 -23.72
C GLY A 316 19.99 -4.95 -22.24
N SER A 317 20.80 -4.16 -21.56
CA SER A 317 20.44 -3.46 -20.33
C SER A 317 19.72 -2.19 -20.74
N GLU A 318 18.46 -2.04 -20.32
CA GLU A 318 17.77 -0.74 -20.40
C GLU A 318 18.61 0.30 -19.65
N ALA A 319 19.02 1.32 -20.39
CA ALA A 319 19.78 2.44 -19.87
C ALA A 319 18.98 3.15 -18.78
N GLU A 320 19.63 3.34 -17.62
CA GLU A 320 19.21 4.31 -16.61
C GLU A 320 19.07 5.68 -17.27
N ALA A 321 17.84 6.19 -17.32
CA ALA A 321 17.64 7.61 -17.45
C ALA A 321 18.31 8.27 -16.23
N ALA A 322 19.20 9.23 -16.49
CA ALA A 322 19.76 10.08 -15.45
C ALA A 322 18.63 10.65 -14.59
N GLN A 323 18.79 10.55 -13.26
CA GLN A 323 17.82 11.10 -12.31
C GLN A 323 17.58 12.58 -12.63
N PRO A 324 16.32 13.07 -12.62
CA PRO A 324 16.07 14.48 -12.80
C PRO A 324 16.77 15.23 -11.66
N VAL A 325 17.64 16.17 -12.03
CA VAL A 325 18.25 17.13 -11.11
C VAL A 325 17.11 17.78 -10.31
N MET A 326 17.04 17.53 -9.01
CA MET A 326 16.12 18.26 -8.12
C MET A 326 16.58 19.72 -8.08
N MET A 327 16.04 20.54 -8.96
CA MET A 327 16.07 21.99 -8.84
C MET A 327 14.91 22.37 -7.91
N GLY A 328 15.24 22.68 -6.66
CA GLY A 328 14.28 23.18 -5.68
C GLY A 328 14.94 23.48 -4.34
N PRO A 329 14.40 24.42 -3.55
CA PRO A 329 14.93 24.73 -2.22
C PRO A 329 14.87 23.51 -1.30
N GLU A 330 15.83 23.42 -0.37
CA GLU A 330 15.93 22.33 0.60
C GLU A 330 14.62 22.14 1.38
N ILE A 331 14.22 20.88 1.53
CA ILE A 331 13.00 20.50 2.24
C ILE A 331 13.20 20.79 3.74
N PRO A 332 12.24 21.47 4.42
CA PRO A 332 12.36 21.78 5.85
C PRO A 332 12.59 20.53 6.73
N PRO A 333 13.27 20.68 7.88
CA PRO A 333 13.37 19.59 8.86
C PRO A 333 11.96 19.11 9.24
N ASP A 334 11.81 17.79 9.35
CA ASP A 334 10.55 17.06 9.58
C ASP A 334 9.68 16.77 8.36
N TRP A 335 10.12 17.05 7.13
CA TRP A 335 9.36 16.68 5.91
C TRP A 335 9.99 15.48 5.18
N TYR A 336 9.15 14.58 4.64
CA TYR A 336 9.50 13.42 3.81
C TYR A 336 8.85 13.55 2.42
N VAL A 337 9.43 12.93 1.41
CA VAL A 337 8.86 12.90 0.05
C VAL A 337 7.97 11.65 -0.11
N ASP A 338 6.72 11.84 -0.54
CA ASP A 338 5.77 10.75 -0.76
C ASP A 338 6.05 9.95 -2.04
N GLU A 339 5.28 8.87 -2.27
CA GLU A 339 5.45 7.96 -3.43
C GLU A 339 5.20 8.65 -4.79
N HIS A 340 4.67 9.88 -4.78
CA HIS A 340 4.42 10.71 -5.95
C HIS A 340 5.42 11.86 -6.08
N GLY A 341 6.50 11.85 -5.30
CA GLY A 341 7.56 12.86 -5.36
C GLY A 341 7.22 14.19 -4.66
N ARG A 342 6.18 14.25 -3.82
CA ARG A 342 5.77 15.47 -3.12
C ARG A 342 6.30 15.51 -1.68
N SER A 343 6.96 16.59 -1.29
CA SER A 343 7.42 16.80 0.09
C SER A 343 6.23 17.05 1.05
N ARG A 344 6.22 16.39 2.21
CA ARG A 344 5.17 16.42 3.23
C ARG A 344 5.74 16.32 4.65
N PRO A 345 5.19 16.98 5.67
CA PRO A 345 5.64 16.83 7.06
C PRO A 345 5.36 15.44 7.67
N LEU A 346 6.23 14.98 8.58
CA LEU A 346 6.04 13.85 9.50
C LEU A 346 4.89 14.19 10.43
N HIS A 347 3.80 13.43 10.35
CA HIS A 347 2.65 13.68 11.21
C HIS A 347 2.96 13.25 12.65
N PRO A 348 2.68 14.11 13.67
CA PRO A 348 2.86 13.74 15.06
C PRO A 348 2.01 12.51 15.42
N ASP A 349 2.45 11.71 16.40
CA ASP A 349 1.82 10.44 16.80
C ASP A 349 0.32 10.58 17.12
N SER A 350 -0.10 11.76 17.61
CA SER A 350 -1.51 12.11 17.83
C SER A 350 -2.32 12.16 16.53
N VAL A 351 -1.77 12.74 15.46
CA VAL A 351 -2.41 12.81 14.13
C VAL A 351 -2.45 11.43 13.49
N ARG A 352 -1.42 10.61 13.68
CA ARG A 352 -1.41 9.22 13.20
C ARG A 352 -2.48 8.36 13.89
N ARG A 353 -2.57 8.43 15.21
CA ARG A 353 -3.63 7.74 15.98
C ARG A 353 -5.02 8.23 15.60
N ARG A 354 -5.18 9.55 15.39
CA ARG A 354 -6.43 10.15 14.91
C ARG A 354 -6.81 9.60 13.54
N ARG A 355 -5.86 9.48 12.60
CA ARG A 355 -6.09 8.87 11.28
C ARG A 355 -6.43 7.39 11.35
N GLU A 356 -5.73 6.61 12.18
CA GLU A 356 -6.02 5.19 12.35
C GLU A 356 -7.42 4.97 12.98
N LYS A 357 -7.80 5.81 13.95
CA LYS A 357 -9.14 5.84 14.53
C LYS A 357 -10.18 6.21 13.49
N TYR A 358 -9.91 7.27 12.71
CA TYR A 358 -10.76 7.74 11.62
C TYR A 358 -11.05 6.62 10.61
N VAL A 359 -10.02 5.99 10.05
CA VAL A 359 -10.17 4.91 9.05
C VAL A 359 -10.96 3.73 9.61
N LYS A 360 -10.72 3.36 10.87
CA LYS A 360 -11.44 2.25 11.51
C LYS A 360 -12.92 2.56 11.69
N PHE A 361 -13.24 3.76 12.18
CA PHE A 361 -14.62 4.18 12.44
C PHE A 361 -15.37 4.45 11.14
N GLU A 362 -14.71 5.11 10.18
CA GLU A 362 -15.23 5.33 8.83
C GLU A 362 -15.58 4.00 8.17
N PHE A 363 -14.66 3.02 8.16
CA PHE A 363 -14.93 1.72 7.57
C PHE A 363 -16.16 1.04 8.18
N ARG A 364 -16.28 1.06 9.51
CA ARG A 364 -17.41 0.46 10.24
C ARG A 364 -18.72 1.18 9.92
N ALA A 365 -18.71 2.52 9.94
CA ALA A 365 -19.88 3.35 9.68
C ALA A 365 -20.35 3.24 8.23
N VAL A 366 -19.42 3.31 7.27
CA VAL A 366 -19.71 3.14 5.83
C VAL A 366 -20.28 1.75 5.56
N LYS A 367 -19.70 0.69 6.12
CA LYS A 367 -20.24 -0.66 5.93
C LYS A 367 -21.60 -0.85 6.58
N ALA A 368 -21.84 -0.27 7.75
CA ALA A 368 -23.15 -0.31 8.37
C ALA A 368 -24.20 0.47 7.55
N TYR A 369 -23.83 1.64 7.01
CA TYR A 369 -24.68 2.39 6.09
C TYR A 369 -25.01 1.58 4.82
N GLU A 370 -24.00 0.98 4.18
CA GLU A 370 -24.17 0.15 2.98
C GLU A 370 -25.07 -1.09 3.22
N THR A 371 -25.14 -1.60 4.46
CA THR A 371 -26.06 -2.71 4.82
C THR A 371 -27.52 -2.32 4.98
N ILE A 372 -27.81 -1.02 5.19
CA ILE A 372 -29.16 -0.48 5.31
C ILE A 372 -29.61 0.16 4.00
N ILE A 373 -28.73 0.98 3.42
CA ILE A 373 -28.95 1.70 2.17
C ILE A 373 -28.11 1.04 1.08
N THR A 374 -28.76 0.20 0.28
CA THR A 374 -28.16 -0.40 -0.90
C THR A 374 -28.38 0.51 -2.10
N VAL A 375 -27.30 1.09 -2.62
CA VAL A 375 -27.33 1.76 -3.93
C VAL A 375 -27.32 0.66 -5.00
N PRO A 376 -28.22 0.72 -6.01
CA PRO A 376 -28.13 -0.18 -7.15
C PRO A 376 -26.73 -0.08 -7.76
N GLU A 377 -26.02 -1.20 -7.85
CA GLU A 377 -24.68 -1.21 -8.45
C GLU A 377 -24.79 -0.77 -9.91
N THR A 378 -24.36 0.45 -10.21
CA THR A 378 -23.88 0.80 -11.53
C THR A 378 -22.67 -0.09 -11.75
N LYS A 379 -22.80 -1.08 -12.65
CA LYS A 379 -21.75 -2.07 -12.93
C LYS A 379 -20.39 -1.39 -12.91
N GLY A 380 -19.46 -1.92 -12.11
CA GLY A 380 -18.08 -1.44 -12.09
C GLY A 380 -17.52 -1.41 -13.52
N ASP A 381 -16.56 -0.52 -13.78
CA ASP A 381 -15.96 -0.27 -15.09
C ASP A 381 -15.80 -1.58 -15.90
N SER A 382 -16.79 -1.88 -16.73
CA SER A 382 -16.85 -3.15 -17.48
C SER A 382 -15.63 -3.25 -18.39
N VAL A 383 -15.15 -2.10 -18.88
CA VAL A 383 -13.93 -1.95 -19.66
C VAL A 383 -12.69 -2.31 -18.86
N LYS A 384 -12.56 -1.91 -17.58
CA LYS A 384 -11.40 -2.29 -16.76
C LYS A 384 -11.43 -3.77 -16.43
N GLU A 385 -12.60 -4.32 -16.12
CA GLU A 385 -12.75 -5.75 -15.89
C GLU A 385 -12.47 -6.56 -17.17
N GLN A 386 -12.97 -6.12 -18.32
CA GLN A 386 -12.71 -6.72 -19.63
C GLN A 386 -11.25 -6.58 -20.04
N LEU A 387 -10.60 -5.44 -19.79
CA LEU A 387 -9.18 -5.23 -20.07
C LEU A 387 -8.31 -6.13 -19.20
N VAL A 388 -8.62 -6.24 -17.91
CA VAL A 388 -7.91 -7.14 -17.00
C VAL A 388 -8.12 -8.60 -17.40
N LEU A 389 -9.34 -8.99 -17.79
CA LEU A 389 -9.63 -10.32 -18.32
C LEU A 389 -8.84 -10.58 -19.62
N PHE A 390 -8.85 -9.64 -20.56
CA PHE A 390 -8.12 -9.73 -21.82
C PHE A 390 -6.60 -9.80 -21.61
N MET A 391 -6.05 -9.00 -20.70
CA MET A 391 -4.62 -9.05 -20.34
C MET A 391 -4.25 -10.40 -19.71
N ASN A 392 -5.11 -10.95 -18.86
CA ASN A 392 -4.89 -12.27 -18.26
C ASN A 392 -4.99 -13.38 -19.32
N GLU A 393 -5.94 -13.28 -20.26
CA GLU A 393 -6.06 -14.22 -21.39
C GLU A 393 -4.87 -14.15 -22.34
N ALA A 394 -4.38 -12.94 -22.66
CA ALA A 394 -3.18 -12.75 -23.47
C ALA A 394 -1.93 -13.34 -22.79
N GLN A 395 -1.80 -13.17 -21.47
CA GLN A 395 -0.71 -13.77 -20.70
C GLN A 395 -0.80 -15.31 -20.68
N LEU A 396 -2.00 -15.88 -20.59
CA LEU A 396 -2.22 -17.33 -20.66
C LEU A 396 -2.01 -17.89 -22.07
N ALA A 397 -2.32 -17.13 -23.13
CA ALA A 397 -2.02 -17.50 -24.51
C ALA A 397 -0.50 -17.53 -24.75
N MET A 398 0.24 -16.53 -24.26
CA MET A 398 1.71 -16.56 -24.33
C MET A 398 2.30 -17.72 -23.52
N LEU A 399 1.71 -18.08 -22.37
CA LEU A 399 2.11 -19.27 -21.62
C LEU A 399 1.92 -20.55 -22.43
N ALA A 400 0.78 -20.68 -23.13
CA ALA A 400 0.51 -21.82 -24.00
C ALA A 400 1.54 -21.92 -25.13
N GLU A 401 1.81 -20.81 -25.84
CA GLU A 401 2.83 -20.75 -26.90
C GLU A 401 4.22 -21.14 -26.40
N GLN A 402 4.64 -20.57 -25.26
CA GLN A 402 5.95 -20.87 -24.65
C GLN A 402 6.11 -22.34 -24.26
N CYS A 403 5.05 -22.95 -23.73
CA CYS A 403 5.05 -24.38 -23.37
C CYS A 403 5.04 -25.31 -24.57
N ASN A 404 4.59 -24.83 -25.74
CA ASN A 404 4.55 -25.60 -26.99
C ASN A 404 5.82 -25.43 -27.85
N CYS A 405 6.73 -24.52 -27.48
CA CYS A 405 8.03 -24.38 -28.15
C CYS A 405 8.88 -25.66 -28.01
N HIS A 406 9.81 -25.88 -28.96
CA HIS A 406 10.73 -27.00 -28.95
C HIS A 406 12.19 -26.48 -28.99
N PRO A 407 12.92 -26.42 -27.86
CA PRO A 407 12.51 -26.81 -26.51
C PRO A 407 11.52 -25.82 -25.86
N PRO A 408 10.69 -26.27 -24.88
CA PRO A 408 9.69 -25.42 -24.24
C PRO A 408 10.35 -24.35 -23.37
N ASP A 409 9.82 -23.12 -23.42
CA ASP A 409 10.23 -22.03 -22.54
C ASP A 409 9.35 -21.99 -21.29
N LEU A 410 9.97 -22.23 -20.13
CA LEU A 410 9.28 -22.46 -18.86
C LEU A 410 9.41 -21.29 -17.90
N ARG A 411 9.96 -20.16 -18.37
CA ARG A 411 10.25 -18.98 -17.54
C ARG A 411 9.01 -18.38 -16.89
N SER A 412 7.84 -18.53 -17.50
CA SER A 412 6.56 -17.95 -17.04
C SER A 412 5.81 -18.84 -16.03
N VAL A 413 5.97 -20.17 -16.07
CA VAL A 413 5.24 -21.12 -15.21
C VAL A 413 5.41 -20.81 -13.69
N PRO A 414 6.62 -20.54 -13.16
CA PRO A 414 6.79 -20.21 -11.74
C PRO A 414 6.05 -18.94 -11.31
N ARG A 415 5.89 -17.97 -12.23
CA ARG A 415 5.15 -16.73 -11.97
C ARG A 415 3.65 -17.02 -11.82
N PHE A 416 3.08 -17.85 -12.71
CA PHE A 416 1.67 -18.24 -12.62
C PHE A 416 1.38 -19.13 -11.41
N LEU A 417 2.28 -20.07 -11.07
CA LEU A 417 2.18 -20.84 -9.83
C LEU A 417 2.15 -19.93 -8.61
N LYS A 418 3.05 -18.93 -8.56
CA LYS A 418 3.05 -17.95 -7.49
C LYS A 418 1.73 -17.15 -7.42
N LEU A 419 1.17 -16.76 -8.56
CA LEU A 419 -0.12 -16.05 -8.59
C LEU A 419 -1.28 -16.90 -8.05
N VAL A 420 -1.33 -18.19 -8.39
CA VAL A 420 -2.32 -19.13 -7.84
C VAL A 420 -2.15 -19.28 -6.33
N ILE A 421 -0.91 -19.43 -5.85
CA ILE A 421 -0.61 -19.58 -4.42
C ILE A 421 -0.99 -18.31 -3.66
N ASP A 422 -0.48 -17.15 -4.09
CA ASP A 422 -0.76 -15.87 -3.46
C ASP A 422 -2.27 -15.58 -3.50
N GLY A 423 -2.94 -15.90 -4.60
CA GLY A 423 -4.38 -15.81 -4.74
C GLY A 423 -5.13 -16.67 -3.72
N LEU A 424 -4.84 -17.96 -3.64
CA LEU A 424 -5.49 -18.87 -2.69
C LEU A 424 -5.24 -18.42 -1.25
N LEU A 425 -4.01 -18.07 -0.89
CA LEU A 425 -3.66 -17.63 0.47
C LEU A 425 -4.33 -16.29 0.83
N ASN A 426 -4.51 -15.40 -0.13
CA ASN A 426 -5.22 -14.14 0.10
C ASN A 426 -6.72 -14.36 0.34
N ALA A 427 -7.33 -15.35 -0.34
CA ALA A 427 -8.73 -15.72 -0.16
C ALA A 427 -8.99 -16.24 1.27
N LEU A 428 -8.04 -17.01 1.81
CA LEU A 428 -8.24 -17.71 3.07
C LEU A 428 -8.13 -16.80 4.31
N PRO A 429 -8.89 -17.07 5.39
CA PRO A 429 -8.69 -16.45 6.69
C PRO A 429 -7.27 -16.64 7.22
N ARG A 430 -6.72 -15.63 7.92
CA ARG A 430 -5.32 -15.62 8.40
C ARG A 430 -4.88 -16.87 9.17
N ARG A 431 -5.81 -17.50 9.89
CA ARG A 431 -5.56 -18.72 10.69
C ARG A 431 -5.25 -19.94 9.81
N LEU A 432 -5.81 -19.99 8.61
CA LEU A 432 -5.69 -21.11 7.67
C LEU A 432 -4.58 -20.90 6.64
N ARG A 433 -4.07 -19.67 6.49
CA ARG A 433 -3.03 -19.33 5.51
C ARG A 433 -1.73 -20.10 5.73
N SER A 434 -1.24 -20.17 6.97
CA SER A 434 0.04 -20.85 7.25
C SER A 434 -0.04 -22.35 7.00
N GLN A 435 -1.20 -22.96 7.30
CA GLN A 435 -1.45 -24.37 7.04
C GLN A 435 -1.58 -24.62 5.52
N ALA A 436 -2.40 -23.83 4.82
CA ALA A 436 -2.56 -23.96 3.38
C ALA A 436 -1.26 -23.68 2.62
N GLU A 437 -0.42 -22.75 3.06
CA GLU A 437 0.88 -22.45 2.45
C GLU A 437 1.84 -23.64 2.57
N GLN A 438 1.82 -24.32 3.72
CA GLN A 438 2.62 -25.52 3.94
C GLN A 438 2.08 -26.69 3.11
N GLU A 439 0.77 -26.94 3.15
CA GLU A 439 0.13 -28.00 2.36
C GLU A 439 0.35 -27.81 0.85
N VAL A 440 0.30 -26.57 0.32
CA VAL A 440 0.59 -26.30 -1.10
C VAL A 440 2.06 -26.57 -1.43
N ARG A 441 3.00 -26.25 -0.53
CA ARG A 441 4.43 -26.58 -0.70
C ARG A 441 4.71 -28.07 -0.60
N ASP A 442 3.91 -28.81 0.15
CA ASP A 442 4.06 -30.25 0.29
C ASP A 442 3.44 -30.99 -0.91
N VAL A 443 2.34 -30.48 -1.47
CA VAL A 443 1.71 -30.98 -2.71
C VAL A 443 2.56 -30.66 -3.95
N LEU A 444 3.26 -29.53 -3.94
CA LEU A 444 4.20 -29.13 -5.00
C LEU A 444 5.65 -29.38 -4.57
N ASP A 445 6.28 -30.47 -5.02
CA ASP A 445 7.73 -30.57 -4.88
C ASP A 445 8.42 -29.53 -5.79
N TRP A 446 8.68 -28.35 -5.22
CA TRP A 446 9.32 -27.20 -5.87
C TRP A 446 10.70 -27.54 -6.44
N ARG A 447 11.37 -28.59 -5.94
CA ARG A 447 12.67 -29.04 -6.46
C ARG A 447 12.50 -29.86 -7.76
N ILE A 448 11.38 -30.55 -7.92
CA ILE A 448 11.04 -31.35 -9.11
C ILE A 448 10.45 -30.46 -10.22
N VAL A 449 9.51 -29.58 -9.88
CA VAL A 449 8.89 -28.63 -10.84
C VAL A 449 9.95 -27.72 -11.49
N ARG A 450 11.00 -27.38 -10.76
CA ARG A 450 12.10 -26.54 -11.25
C ARG A 450 13.14 -27.30 -12.10
N ARG A 451 13.19 -28.64 -12.00
CA ARG A 451 14.20 -29.49 -12.66
C ARG A 451 13.71 -30.15 -13.95
N SER A 452 12.41 -30.36 -14.14
CA SER A 452 11.88 -30.98 -15.36
C SER A 452 10.39 -30.70 -15.58
N VAL A 453 10.03 -29.71 -16.40
CA VAL A 453 8.61 -29.54 -16.80
C VAL A 453 8.20 -30.52 -17.91
N MET A 454 9.15 -31.09 -18.65
CA MET A 454 8.87 -32.20 -19.59
C MET A 454 8.43 -33.52 -18.89
N GLY A 455 8.37 -33.57 -17.56
CA GLY A 455 8.05 -34.77 -16.79
C GLY A 455 6.89 -34.69 -15.81
N SER A 456 6.12 -33.60 -15.71
CA SER A 456 5.07 -33.56 -14.67
C SER A 456 3.79 -32.73 -14.94
N PRO A 457 3.05 -32.96 -16.04
CA PRO A 457 1.63 -32.59 -16.09
C PRO A 457 0.89 -33.05 -14.82
N GLY A 458 1.22 -34.24 -14.30
CA GLY A 458 0.70 -34.74 -13.03
C GLY A 458 0.89 -33.84 -11.80
N ASN A 459 1.95 -33.01 -11.73
CA ASN A 459 2.15 -32.08 -10.60
C ASN A 459 1.24 -30.85 -10.69
N ILE A 460 1.02 -30.34 -11.91
CA ILE A 460 0.07 -29.22 -12.12
C ILE A 460 -1.37 -29.73 -11.93
N ALA A 461 -1.68 -30.98 -12.35
CA ALA A 461 -2.94 -31.63 -12.04
C ALA A 461 -3.13 -31.83 -10.53
N ALA A 462 -2.09 -32.26 -9.80
CA ALA A 462 -2.15 -32.42 -8.35
C ALA A 462 -2.39 -31.09 -7.63
N LEU A 463 -1.70 -30.02 -8.04
CA LEU A 463 -1.95 -28.68 -7.53
C LEU A 463 -3.38 -28.24 -7.83
N MET A 464 -3.84 -28.43 -9.07
CA MET A 464 -5.18 -28.04 -9.45
C MET A 464 -6.23 -28.79 -8.61
N ARG A 465 -6.11 -30.12 -8.48
CA ARG A 465 -6.98 -30.92 -7.60
C ARG A 465 -6.97 -30.40 -6.16
N TYR A 466 -5.81 -30.04 -5.63
CA TYR A 466 -5.69 -29.47 -4.29
C TYR A 466 -6.37 -28.09 -4.18
N VAL A 467 -6.07 -27.16 -5.10
CA VAL A 467 -6.64 -25.80 -5.12
C VAL A 467 -8.16 -25.88 -5.22
N MET A 468 -8.67 -26.71 -6.13
CA MET A 468 -10.11 -26.89 -6.34
C MET A 468 -10.78 -27.53 -5.13
N ARG A 469 -10.15 -28.52 -4.48
CA ARG A 469 -10.63 -29.09 -3.22
C ARG A 469 -10.66 -28.03 -2.10
N LYS A 470 -9.65 -27.15 -2.00
CA LYS A 470 -9.69 -26.04 -1.03
C LYS A 470 -10.77 -25.02 -1.37
N VAL A 471 -10.99 -24.73 -2.65
CA VAL A 471 -12.10 -23.86 -3.08
C VAL A 471 -13.45 -24.47 -2.68
N THR A 472 -13.64 -25.78 -2.76
CA THR A 472 -14.89 -26.41 -2.32
C THR A 472 -15.03 -26.53 -0.80
N GLU A 473 -13.93 -26.79 -0.08
CA GLU A 473 -13.91 -26.83 1.39
C GLU A 473 -14.30 -25.48 2.01
N TYR A 474 -13.93 -24.37 1.38
CA TYR A 474 -14.12 -23.02 1.92
C TYR A 474 -15.15 -22.15 1.18
N GLY A 475 -15.63 -22.60 0.01
CA GLY A 475 -16.58 -21.89 -0.84
C GLY A 475 -18.03 -22.33 -0.65
N ALA A 476 -18.93 -21.89 -1.53
CA ALA A 476 -20.35 -22.22 -1.44
C ALA A 476 -20.65 -23.71 -1.73
N PRO A 477 -21.40 -24.42 -0.86
CA PRO A 477 -21.64 -25.86 -1.01
C PRO A 477 -22.45 -26.21 -2.27
N ALA A 478 -23.29 -25.29 -2.75
CA ALA A 478 -24.11 -25.50 -3.95
C ALA A 478 -23.29 -25.74 -5.24
N LYS A 479 -22.04 -25.25 -5.29
CA LYS A 479 -21.16 -25.36 -6.47
C LYS A 479 -20.08 -26.45 -6.30
N ALA A 480 -20.05 -27.13 -5.16
CA ALA A 480 -18.95 -28.04 -4.81
C ALA A 480 -18.87 -29.25 -5.75
N GLU A 481 -20.00 -29.82 -6.13
CA GLU A 481 -20.02 -31.01 -7.01
C GLU A 481 -19.62 -30.66 -8.45
N GLU A 482 -20.10 -29.53 -8.98
CA GLU A 482 -19.75 -29.05 -10.33
C GLU A 482 -18.27 -28.67 -10.44
N THR A 483 -17.73 -27.96 -9.44
CA THR A 483 -16.33 -27.54 -9.42
C THR A 483 -15.35 -28.70 -9.26
N LEU A 484 -15.71 -29.74 -8.50
CA LEU A 484 -14.91 -30.97 -8.40
C LEU A 484 -14.93 -31.78 -9.70
N LYS A 485 -16.10 -31.93 -10.34
CA LYS A 485 -16.20 -32.60 -11.65
C LYS A 485 -15.36 -31.91 -12.72
N LEU A 486 -15.45 -30.58 -12.81
CA LEU A 486 -14.61 -29.78 -13.72
C LEU A 486 -13.12 -29.94 -13.44
N ALA A 487 -12.72 -30.02 -12.16
CA ALA A 487 -11.34 -30.25 -11.78
C ALA A 487 -10.85 -31.66 -12.18
N GLU A 488 -11.69 -32.68 -12.04
CA GLU A 488 -11.37 -34.06 -12.43
C GLU A 488 -11.21 -34.19 -13.94
N ASP A 489 -12.15 -33.66 -14.72
CA ASP A 489 -12.11 -33.75 -16.18
C ASP A 489 -10.90 -32.99 -16.75
N MET A 490 -10.63 -31.79 -16.25
CA MET A 490 -9.49 -31.02 -16.73
C MET A 490 -8.14 -31.55 -16.21
N SER A 491 -8.14 -32.34 -15.11
CA SER A 491 -6.94 -33.05 -14.66
C SER A 491 -6.60 -34.19 -15.62
N LYS A 492 -7.63 -34.89 -16.12
CA LYS A 492 -7.45 -35.93 -17.15
C LYS A 492 -6.94 -35.32 -18.44
N ASP A 493 -7.48 -34.17 -18.87
CA ASP A 493 -7.01 -33.47 -20.07
C ASP A 493 -5.54 -33.04 -19.96
N LEU A 494 -5.13 -32.58 -18.78
CA LEU A 494 -3.74 -32.20 -18.51
C LEU A 494 -2.80 -33.41 -18.45
N GLU A 495 -3.22 -34.51 -17.83
CA GLU A 495 -2.46 -35.76 -17.75
C GLU A 495 -2.36 -36.47 -19.12
N ALA A 496 -3.38 -36.32 -19.97
CA ALA A 496 -3.42 -36.83 -21.33
C ALA A 496 -2.78 -35.87 -22.37
N CYS A 497 -2.42 -34.65 -21.97
CA CYS A 497 -1.91 -33.58 -22.83
C CYS A 497 -2.83 -33.25 -24.02
N THR A 498 -4.15 -33.31 -23.84
CA THR A 498 -5.14 -33.03 -24.88
C THR A 498 -5.74 -31.63 -24.72
N PRO A 499 -5.77 -30.75 -25.74
CA PRO A 499 -5.31 -30.93 -27.13
C PRO A 499 -3.79 -30.84 -27.33
N ASP A 500 -3.11 -29.97 -26.57
CA ASP A 500 -1.66 -29.80 -26.57
C ASP A 500 -1.20 -29.36 -25.16
N LEU A 501 0.06 -29.61 -24.82
CA LEU A 501 0.58 -29.39 -23.46
C LEU A 501 0.40 -27.94 -22.99
N GLY A 502 0.73 -26.96 -23.85
CA GLY A 502 0.63 -25.55 -23.51
C GLY A 502 -0.81 -25.09 -23.29
N THR A 503 -1.73 -25.50 -24.16
CA THR A 503 -3.16 -25.18 -24.00
C THR A 503 -3.76 -25.84 -22.77
N ALA A 504 -3.42 -27.10 -22.49
CA ALA A 504 -3.89 -27.79 -21.29
C ALA A 504 -3.39 -27.11 -20.01
N VAL A 505 -2.11 -26.71 -19.96
CA VAL A 505 -1.52 -25.97 -18.83
C VAL A 505 -2.18 -24.60 -18.65
N ALA A 506 -2.42 -23.87 -19.74
CA ALA A 506 -3.11 -22.58 -19.70
C ALA A 506 -4.56 -22.71 -19.21
N ASN A 507 -5.28 -23.76 -19.63
CA ASN A 507 -6.63 -24.08 -19.17
C ASN A 507 -6.65 -24.39 -17.67
N ALA A 508 -5.68 -25.16 -17.16
CA ALA A 508 -5.52 -25.41 -15.73
C ALA A 508 -5.32 -24.13 -14.91
N PHE A 509 -4.43 -23.23 -15.35
CA PHE A 509 -4.25 -21.95 -14.67
C PHE A 509 -5.50 -21.07 -14.75
N ARG A 510 -6.23 -21.08 -15.88
CA ARG A 510 -7.49 -20.33 -16.03
C ARG A 510 -8.55 -20.80 -15.03
N LEU A 511 -8.74 -22.12 -14.88
CA LEU A 511 -9.71 -22.65 -13.92
C LEU A 511 -9.31 -22.35 -12.47
N MET A 512 -8.03 -22.54 -12.11
CA MET A 512 -7.55 -22.25 -10.76
C MET A 512 -7.75 -20.78 -10.40
N LEU A 513 -7.37 -19.85 -11.28
CA LEU A 513 -7.49 -18.41 -11.01
C LEU A 513 -8.95 -17.95 -10.92
N SER A 514 -9.82 -18.43 -11.83
CA SER A 514 -11.26 -18.12 -11.78
C SER A 514 -11.93 -18.69 -10.52
N SER A 515 -11.58 -19.90 -10.12
CA SER A 515 -12.12 -20.56 -8.92
C SER A 515 -11.64 -19.87 -7.63
N ILE A 516 -10.39 -19.41 -7.58
CA ILE A 516 -9.88 -18.59 -6.46
C ILE A 516 -10.58 -17.23 -6.39
N ARG A 517 -10.90 -16.60 -7.53
CA ARG A 517 -11.68 -15.36 -7.56
C ARG A 517 -13.08 -15.61 -7.01
N GLN A 518 -13.74 -16.67 -7.46
CA GLN A 518 -15.05 -17.06 -6.94
C GLN A 518 -14.99 -17.32 -5.42
N LEU A 519 -13.94 -17.98 -4.92
CA LEU A 519 -13.75 -18.19 -3.49
C LEU A 519 -13.63 -16.88 -2.71
N HIS A 520 -12.93 -15.87 -3.24
CA HIS A 520 -12.86 -14.56 -2.61
C HIS A 520 -14.24 -13.90 -2.50
N GLU A 521 -15.03 -13.99 -3.56
CA GLU A 521 -16.39 -13.43 -3.60
C GLU A 521 -17.30 -14.18 -2.60
N ASP A 522 -17.24 -15.51 -2.58
CA ASP A 522 -18.01 -16.36 -1.66
C ASP A 522 -17.64 -16.08 -0.19
N ILE A 523 -16.35 -15.99 0.15
CA ILE A 523 -15.89 -15.68 1.52
C ILE A 523 -16.28 -14.26 1.92
N ALA A 524 -16.16 -13.29 1.00
CA ALA A 524 -16.58 -11.91 1.26
C ALA A 524 -18.09 -11.87 1.54
N GLN A 525 -18.91 -12.49 0.70
CA GLN A 525 -20.35 -12.58 0.87
C GLN A 525 -20.72 -13.29 2.18
N TYR A 526 -20.10 -14.43 2.48
CA TYR A 526 -20.36 -15.16 3.73
C TYR A 526 -19.97 -14.35 4.96
N SER A 527 -18.80 -13.70 4.96
CA SER A 527 -18.36 -12.84 6.06
C SER A 527 -19.31 -11.66 6.28
N LEU A 528 -19.84 -11.09 5.19
CA LEU A 528 -20.85 -10.05 5.25
C LEU A 528 -22.18 -10.60 5.78
N LEU A 529 -22.64 -11.76 5.33
CA LEU A 529 -23.88 -12.39 5.83
C LEU A 529 -23.82 -12.63 7.34
N VAL A 530 -22.70 -13.14 7.86
CA VAL A 530 -22.51 -13.41 9.29
C VAL A 530 -22.60 -12.14 10.15
N ILE A 531 -22.11 -11.01 9.63
CA ILE A 531 -22.02 -9.75 10.38
C ILE A 531 -23.16 -8.78 10.00
N SER A 532 -23.91 -9.06 8.93
CA SER A 532 -24.92 -8.16 8.33
C SER A 532 -26.01 -7.76 9.31
N GLN A 533 -26.54 -8.71 10.08
CA GLN A 533 -27.58 -8.44 11.05
C GLN A 533 -27.04 -7.55 12.18
N GLN A 534 -25.83 -7.84 12.68
CA GLN A 534 -25.19 -7.02 13.70
C GLN A 534 -24.84 -5.62 13.19
N LEU A 535 -24.46 -5.46 11.92
CA LEU A 535 -24.21 -4.15 11.30
C LEU A 535 -25.50 -3.37 11.14
N ARG A 536 -26.58 -4.01 10.71
CA ARG A 536 -27.90 -3.40 10.58
C ARG A 536 -28.43 -2.93 11.93
N ASP A 537 -28.40 -3.79 12.94
CA ASP A 537 -28.91 -3.49 14.28
C ASP A 537 -28.08 -2.39 14.98
N ASN A 538 -26.81 -2.24 14.62
CA ASN A 538 -25.90 -1.24 15.20
C ASN A 538 -25.49 -0.12 14.23
N ALA A 539 -26.20 0.08 13.13
CA ALA A 539 -25.78 1.07 12.14
C ALA A 539 -25.84 2.51 12.67
N VAL A 540 -26.98 2.87 13.28
CA VAL A 540 -27.17 4.19 13.89
C VAL A 540 -26.08 4.49 14.93
N PRO A 541 -25.80 3.63 15.92
CA PRO A 541 -24.75 3.91 16.90
C PRO A 541 -23.35 3.97 16.27
N TYR A 542 -23.01 3.14 15.28
CA TYR A 542 -21.69 3.20 14.63
C TYR A 542 -21.49 4.48 13.82
N ILE A 543 -22.53 4.93 13.13
CA ILE A 543 -22.48 6.16 12.36
C ILE A 543 -22.39 7.37 13.31
N ARG A 544 -23.20 7.41 14.37
CA ARG A 544 -23.13 8.46 15.39
C ARG A 544 -21.78 8.49 16.11
N GLU A 545 -21.21 7.33 16.43
CA GLU A 545 -19.87 7.21 17.00
C GLU A 545 -18.81 7.82 16.06
N PHE A 546 -18.89 7.54 14.76
CA PHE A 546 -18.02 8.16 13.77
C PHE A 546 -18.20 9.69 13.74
N ILE A 547 -19.44 10.19 13.63
CA ILE A 547 -19.70 11.63 13.57
C ILE A 547 -19.14 12.33 14.80
N ALA A 548 -19.44 11.84 16.01
CA ALA A 548 -19.02 12.46 17.26
C ALA A 548 -17.50 12.42 17.49
N GLU A 549 -16.83 11.34 17.07
CA GLU A 549 -15.41 11.12 17.37
C GLU A 549 -14.45 11.57 16.25
N CYS A 550 -14.95 11.69 15.02
CA CYS A 550 -14.12 11.89 13.83
C CYS A 550 -14.42 13.18 13.07
N LEU A 551 -15.67 13.65 13.03
CA LEU A 551 -16.02 14.92 12.39
C LEU A 551 -15.76 16.11 13.33
N PRO A 552 -15.62 17.34 12.78
CA PRO A 552 -15.61 18.56 13.60
C PRO A 552 -16.87 18.68 14.45
N LYS A 553 -16.85 19.56 15.45
CA LYS A 553 -18.07 19.90 16.21
C LYS A 553 -19.05 20.64 15.30
N VAL A 554 -20.34 20.62 15.66
CA VAL A 554 -21.43 21.14 14.81
C VAL A 554 -21.31 22.64 14.53
N ASP A 555 -20.72 23.40 15.46
CA ASP A 555 -20.36 24.82 15.30
C ASP A 555 -19.38 25.08 14.15
N GLN A 556 -18.61 24.07 13.74
CA GLN A 556 -17.63 24.13 12.68
C GLN A 556 -18.13 23.51 11.36
N TRP A 557 -19.40 23.11 11.28
CA TRP A 557 -19.99 22.54 10.06
C TRP A 557 -20.43 23.64 9.09
N GLU A 558 -19.48 24.46 8.63
CA GLU A 558 -19.75 25.66 7.81
C GLU A 558 -20.59 25.33 6.57
N SER A 559 -20.30 24.24 5.88
CA SER A 559 -21.03 23.84 4.66
C SER A 559 -22.47 23.42 4.96
N SER A 560 -22.68 22.63 6.01
CA SER A 560 -24.02 22.21 6.43
C SER A 560 -24.83 23.36 7.00
N LEU A 561 -24.22 24.25 7.79
CA LEU A 561 -24.87 25.44 8.35
C LEU A 561 -25.28 26.41 7.24
N ALA A 562 -24.38 26.71 6.30
CA ALA A 562 -24.68 27.57 5.16
C ALA A 562 -25.81 26.98 4.29
N PHE A 563 -25.77 25.67 4.04
CA PHE A 563 -26.82 24.97 3.32
C PHE A 563 -28.17 25.10 4.02
N VAL A 564 -28.24 24.84 5.33
CA VAL A 564 -29.50 24.95 6.08
C VAL A 564 -30.00 26.40 6.09
N ARG A 565 -29.14 27.39 6.39
CA ARG A 565 -29.49 28.82 6.41
C ARG A 565 -30.12 29.28 5.10
N ARG A 566 -29.57 28.83 3.95
CA ARG A 566 -30.10 29.16 2.63
C ARG A 566 -31.57 28.73 2.45
N TYR A 567 -31.94 27.57 2.99
CA TYR A 567 -33.29 27.03 2.84
C TYR A 567 -34.21 27.30 4.03
N PHE A 568 -33.67 27.72 5.18
CA PHE A 568 -34.45 27.91 6.41
C PHE A 568 -35.58 28.94 6.21
N GLU A 569 -35.26 30.01 5.49
CA GLU A 569 -36.17 31.10 5.18
C GLU A 569 -36.89 30.98 3.83
N ASP A 570 -36.65 29.89 3.07
CA ASP A 570 -37.26 29.65 1.76
C ASP A 570 -38.79 29.52 1.89
N GLU A 571 -39.53 30.21 1.02
CA GLU A 571 -40.99 30.16 0.98
C GLU A 571 -41.53 28.73 0.81
N ARG A 572 -40.83 27.88 0.03
CA ARG A 572 -41.21 26.47 -0.17
C ARG A 572 -41.14 25.69 1.14
N VAL A 573 -40.11 25.94 1.95
CA VAL A 573 -39.93 25.31 3.26
C VAL A 573 -40.99 25.80 4.24
N LYS A 574 -41.24 27.11 4.31
CA LYS A 574 -42.30 27.71 5.15
C LYS A 574 -43.70 27.23 4.77
N ALA A 575 -43.98 27.04 3.47
CA ALA A 575 -45.23 26.47 3.02
C ALA A 575 -45.35 24.99 3.43
N TRP A 576 -44.28 24.22 3.28
CA TRP A 576 -44.26 22.81 3.62
C TRP A 576 -44.38 22.54 5.13
N THR A 577 -43.75 23.34 5.99
CA THR A 577 -43.85 23.15 7.45
C THR A 577 -45.27 23.24 7.98
N ASN A 578 -46.12 24.03 7.31
CA ASN A 578 -47.54 24.20 7.60
C ASN A 578 -48.43 23.17 6.89
N SER A 579 -47.87 22.29 6.05
CA SER A 579 -48.61 21.24 5.36
C SER A 579 -49.09 20.14 6.32
N PRO A 580 -50.19 19.44 5.99
CA PRO A 580 -50.69 18.35 6.83
C PRO A 580 -49.66 17.22 6.99
N ILE A 581 -48.80 17.01 6.00
CA ILE A 581 -47.76 15.97 6.04
C ILE A 581 -46.69 16.31 7.07
N ALA A 582 -46.22 17.56 7.09
CA ALA A 582 -45.26 18.01 8.09
C ALA A 582 -45.85 18.01 9.51
N VAL A 583 -47.13 18.37 9.65
CA VAL A 583 -47.85 18.43 10.95
C VAL A 583 -48.20 17.03 11.47
N SER A 584 -48.47 16.07 10.59
CA SER A 584 -48.82 14.69 10.98
C SER A 584 -47.68 13.94 11.67
N ALA A 585 -46.43 14.42 11.56
CA ALA A 585 -45.30 13.95 12.35
C ALA A 585 -45.32 14.58 13.75
N THR A 586 -46.23 14.11 14.60
CA THR A 586 -46.66 14.62 15.93
C THR A 586 -45.57 14.83 17.00
N ALA A 587 -44.29 14.55 16.70
CA ALA A 587 -43.18 14.59 17.66
C ALA A 587 -42.15 15.72 17.42
N LEU A 588 -42.40 16.65 16.50
CA LEU A 588 -41.39 17.63 16.05
C LEU A 588 -41.77 19.07 16.38
N THR A 589 -40.79 19.86 16.83
CA THR A 589 -40.95 21.32 16.99
C THR A 589 -41.12 22.00 15.62
N LEU A 590 -41.53 23.28 15.62
CA LEU A 590 -41.62 24.05 14.37
C LEU A 590 -40.25 24.14 13.67
N GLU A 591 -39.20 24.41 14.42
CA GLU A 591 -37.82 24.50 13.93
C GLU A 591 -37.32 23.15 13.37
N GLU A 592 -37.64 22.03 14.02
CA GLU A 592 -37.32 20.70 13.50
C GLU A 592 -38.08 20.39 12.20
N ARG A 593 -39.33 20.86 12.08
CA ARG A 593 -40.07 20.79 10.81
C ARG A 593 -39.40 21.67 9.74
N GLN A 594 -38.96 22.88 10.07
CA GLN A 594 -38.25 23.74 9.10
C GLN A 594 -36.98 23.07 8.60
N LEU A 595 -36.15 22.57 9.51
CA LEU A 595 -34.92 21.86 9.15
C LEU A 595 -35.19 20.64 8.26
N ARG A 596 -36.20 19.82 8.57
CA ARG A 596 -36.60 18.71 7.68
C ARG A 596 -37.00 19.21 6.29
N GLY A 597 -37.69 20.34 6.21
CA GLY A 597 -38.02 20.99 4.96
C GLY A 597 -36.77 21.40 4.19
N CYS A 598 -35.80 22.03 4.86
CA CYS A 598 -34.51 22.39 4.28
C CYS A 598 -33.79 21.17 3.69
N LEU A 599 -33.71 20.07 4.44
CA LEU A 599 -33.09 18.84 3.95
C LEU A 599 -33.81 18.31 2.71
N ARG A 600 -35.15 18.25 2.70
CA ARG A 600 -35.92 17.74 1.54
C ARG A 600 -35.76 18.60 0.29
N TYR A 601 -35.98 19.90 0.39
CA TYR A 601 -35.90 20.81 -0.76
C TYR A 601 -34.47 21.04 -1.22
N GLY A 602 -33.52 21.13 -0.28
CA GLY A 602 -32.11 21.18 -0.61
C GLY A 602 -31.63 19.91 -1.30
N PHE A 603 -32.10 18.73 -0.90
CA PHE A 603 -31.82 17.48 -1.60
C PHE A 603 -32.38 17.50 -3.03
N LEU A 604 -33.62 17.98 -3.25
CA LEU A 604 -34.20 18.14 -4.59
C LEU A 604 -33.42 19.12 -5.46
N ASP A 605 -32.94 20.23 -4.91
CA ASP A 605 -32.16 21.22 -5.65
C ASP A 605 -30.76 20.67 -6.00
N LEU A 606 -30.16 19.81 -5.15
CA LEU A 606 -28.95 19.04 -5.53
C LEU A 606 -29.20 18.12 -6.73
N LEU A 607 -30.43 17.61 -6.93
CA LEU A 607 -30.82 16.79 -8.09
C LEU A 607 -31.02 17.57 -9.39
N ARG A 608 -31.08 18.91 -9.33
CA ARG A 608 -31.19 19.76 -10.51
C ARG A 608 -29.85 19.94 -11.21
N SER A 609 -29.87 19.92 -12.55
CA SER A 609 -28.72 20.28 -13.39
C SER A 609 -29.00 21.43 -14.35
N SER A 610 -30.27 21.80 -14.52
CA SER A 610 -30.65 22.96 -15.32
C SER A 610 -30.09 24.27 -14.74
N GLY A 611 -29.44 25.08 -15.58
CA GLY A 611 -28.99 26.43 -15.22
C GLY A 611 -27.84 26.48 -14.22
N ILE A 612 -27.17 25.35 -13.95
CA ILE A 612 -26.04 25.24 -13.02
C ILE A 612 -24.79 24.85 -13.82
N GLN A 613 -23.67 25.56 -13.65
CA GLN A 613 -22.40 25.13 -14.24
C GLN A 613 -21.90 23.88 -13.48
N GLY A 614 -21.27 22.93 -14.17
CA GLY A 614 -20.94 21.62 -13.59
C GLY A 614 -20.15 21.64 -12.27
N ASN A 615 -19.36 22.70 -12.03
CA ASN A 615 -18.61 22.90 -10.78
C ASN A 615 -19.44 23.55 -9.65
N ASP A 616 -20.46 24.33 -9.98
CA ASP A 616 -21.26 25.08 -9.00
C ASP A 616 -22.22 24.18 -8.23
N ARG A 617 -22.70 23.10 -8.86
CA ARG A 617 -23.67 22.15 -8.28
C ARG A 617 -23.23 21.58 -6.93
N TRP A 618 -21.93 21.32 -6.80
CA TRP A 618 -21.34 20.67 -5.63
C TRP A 618 -20.70 21.66 -4.66
N HIS A 619 -20.66 22.95 -5.00
CA HIS A 619 -20.06 23.98 -4.17
C HIS A 619 -20.79 24.10 -2.83
N ASP A 620 -22.12 24.04 -2.85
CA ASP A 620 -22.99 24.16 -1.67
C ASP A 620 -23.37 22.81 -1.05
N TYR A 621 -22.65 21.72 -1.37
CA TYR A 621 -22.98 20.40 -0.84
C TYR A 621 -22.72 20.34 0.69
N PRO A 622 -23.70 19.95 1.52
CA PRO A 622 -23.54 19.89 2.97
C PRO A 622 -22.72 18.65 3.36
N THR A 623 -21.40 18.80 3.36
CA THR A 623 -20.44 17.68 3.44
C THR A 623 -20.57 16.83 4.69
N GLU A 624 -20.92 17.45 5.83
CA GLU A 624 -21.02 16.76 7.12
C GLU A 624 -22.37 16.09 7.29
N SER A 625 -23.46 16.79 6.95
CA SER A 625 -24.84 16.29 7.07
C SER A 625 -25.17 15.18 6.07
N PHE A 626 -24.54 15.19 4.89
CA PHE A 626 -24.71 14.17 3.85
C PHE A 626 -23.41 13.40 3.56
N TYR A 627 -22.61 13.13 4.59
CA TYR A 627 -21.32 12.45 4.42
C TYR A 627 -21.48 11.07 3.77
N PHE A 628 -22.45 10.27 4.25
CA PHE A 628 -22.67 8.90 3.77
C PHE A 628 -23.54 8.84 2.51
N GLU A 629 -24.42 9.81 2.37
CA GLU A 629 -25.41 9.94 1.31
C GLU A 629 -24.80 10.36 -0.02
N LYS A 630 -23.53 10.79 -0.03
CA LYS A 630 -22.79 11.22 -1.23
C LYS A 630 -23.01 10.29 -2.42
N LYS A 631 -22.73 8.98 -2.27
CA LYS A 631 -22.89 8.01 -3.37
C LYS A 631 -24.33 7.94 -3.87
N VAL A 632 -25.32 8.00 -2.97
CA VAL A 632 -26.75 7.99 -3.33
C VAL A 632 -27.11 9.26 -4.09
N ILE A 633 -26.64 10.42 -3.63
CA ILE A 633 -26.92 11.70 -4.27
C ILE A 633 -26.34 11.71 -5.68
N PHE A 634 -25.07 11.31 -5.87
CA PHE A 634 -24.47 11.18 -7.21
C PHE A 634 -25.23 10.20 -8.12
N TYR A 635 -25.63 9.04 -7.59
CA TYR A 635 -26.45 8.10 -8.34
C TYR A 635 -27.80 8.72 -8.74
N ALA A 636 -28.44 9.42 -7.82
CA ALA A 636 -29.73 10.06 -8.05
C ALA A 636 -29.64 11.23 -9.05
N THR A 637 -28.58 12.04 -8.99
CA THR A 637 -28.33 13.10 -9.96
C THR A 637 -28.18 12.51 -11.36
N ASN A 638 -27.38 11.45 -11.50
CA ASN A 638 -27.17 10.79 -12.78
C ASN A 638 -28.46 10.16 -13.30
N ALA A 639 -29.20 9.48 -12.43
CA ALA A 639 -30.49 8.90 -12.79
C ALA A 639 -31.50 9.98 -13.24
N VAL A 640 -31.55 11.15 -12.58
CA VAL A 640 -32.41 12.27 -13.04
C VAL A 640 -31.99 12.75 -14.42
N GLN A 641 -30.69 12.88 -14.68
CA GLN A 641 -30.18 13.28 -15.99
C GLN A 641 -30.49 12.23 -17.06
N GLU A 642 -30.19 10.95 -16.81
CA GLU A 642 -30.51 9.82 -17.69
C GLU A 642 -32.01 9.77 -18.03
N ASN A 643 -32.87 9.84 -17.02
CA ASN A 643 -34.32 9.83 -17.24
C ASN A 643 -34.79 11.08 -18.02
N SER A 644 -34.15 12.24 -17.83
CA SER A 644 -34.44 13.45 -18.61
C SER A 644 -34.09 13.27 -20.08
N LEU A 645 -32.92 12.69 -20.37
CA LEU A 645 -32.47 12.38 -21.72
C LEU A 645 -33.36 11.31 -22.38
N LEU A 646 -33.75 10.27 -21.65
CA LEU A 646 -34.67 9.24 -22.15
C LEU A 646 -36.04 9.82 -22.52
N LEU A 647 -36.57 10.74 -21.71
CA LEU A 647 -37.83 11.43 -22.02
C LEU A 647 -37.70 12.34 -23.24
N LEU A 648 -36.59 13.07 -23.38
CA LEU A 648 -36.30 13.89 -24.55
C LEU A 648 -36.22 13.07 -25.84
N LEU A 649 -35.46 11.97 -25.82
CA LEU A 649 -35.32 11.04 -26.95
C LEU A 649 -36.67 10.41 -27.33
N SER A 650 -37.39 9.89 -26.32
CA SER A 650 -38.70 9.27 -26.54
C SER A 650 -39.71 10.28 -27.10
N GLY A 651 -39.71 11.50 -26.58
CA GLY A 651 -40.56 12.59 -27.07
C GLY A 651 -40.25 12.97 -28.51
N SER A 652 -38.97 13.06 -28.86
CA SER A 652 -38.51 13.46 -30.20
C SER A 652 -38.74 12.37 -31.25
N ILE A 653 -38.56 11.10 -30.89
CA ILE A 653 -38.92 9.98 -31.76
C ILE A 653 -40.44 9.93 -31.93
N ALA A 654 -41.21 10.14 -30.87
CA ALA A 654 -42.67 10.18 -30.97
C ALA A 654 -43.17 11.28 -31.92
N THR A 655 -42.56 12.47 -31.91
CA THR A 655 -42.94 13.56 -32.81
C THR A 655 -42.57 13.25 -34.25
N VAL A 656 -41.38 12.71 -34.51
CA VAL A 656 -40.94 12.28 -35.84
C VAL A 656 -41.86 11.20 -36.41
N LEU A 657 -42.11 10.12 -35.65
CA LEU A 657 -42.94 9.01 -36.10
C LEU A 657 -44.40 9.41 -36.31
N ARG A 658 -44.96 10.30 -35.48
CA ARG A 658 -46.31 10.85 -35.70
C ARG A 658 -46.36 11.78 -36.90
N GLY A 659 -45.32 12.59 -37.12
CA GLY A 659 -45.19 13.42 -38.32
C GLY A 659 -45.19 12.60 -39.61
N LYS A 660 -44.66 11.37 -39.55
CA LYS A 660 -44.69 10.37 -40.62
C LYS A 660 -46.06 9.67 -40.79
N GLY A 661 -47.01 9.92 -39.90
CA GLY A 661 -48.34 9.30 -39.93
C GLY A 661 -48.44 7.92 -39.27
N VAL A 662 -47.48 7.54 -38.41
CA VAL A 662 -47.55 6.28 -37.65
C VAL A 662 -48.58 6.40 -36.51
N ASP A 663 -49.45 5.40 -36.38
CA ASP A 663 -50.45 5.35 -35.32
C ASP A 663 -49.85 5.41 -33.91
N SER A 664 -50.50 6.14 -33.01
CA SER A 664 -50.00 6.35 -31.63
C SER A 664 -49.79 5.05 -30.84
N ARG A 665 -50.57 4.00 -31.14
CA ARG A 665 -50.39 2.66 -30.52
C ARG A 665 -49.07 2.03 -30.96
N ILE A 666 -48.77 2.10 -32.25
CA ILE A 666 -47.54 1.54 -32.84
C ILE A 666 -46.32 2.32 -32.35
N VAL A 667 -46.42 3.66 -32.29
CA VAL A 667 -45.37 4.51 -31.72
C VAL A 667 -45.04 4.09 -30.28
N ASN A 668 -46.05 3.85 -29.44
CA ASN A 668 -45.82 3.42 -28.06
C ASN A 668 -45.14 2.05 -27.98
N ASP A 669 -45.49 1.11 -28.85
CA ASP A 669 -44.84 -0.21 -28.89
C ASP A 669 -43.37 -0.11 -29.32
N ILE A 670 -43.07 0.73 -30.31
CA ILE A 670 -41.70 1.01 -30.75
C ILE A 670 -40.91 1.64 -29.60
N LEU A 671 -41.46 2.66 -28.93
CA LEU A 671 -40.79 3.33 -27.81
C LEU A 671 -40.50 2.36 -26.65
N LYS A 672 -41.41 1.44 -26.34
CA LYS A 672 -41.17 0.39 -25.32
C LYS A 672 -39.98 -0.49 -25.69
N GLN A 673 -39.90 -0.93 -26.95
CA GLN A 673 -38.79 -1.73 -27.43
C GLN A 673 -37.46 -0.98 -27.39
N LEU A 674 -37.48 0.31 -27.73
CA LEU A 674 -36.28 1.15 -27.77
C LEU A 674 -35.83 1.61 -26.39
N HIS A 675 -36.72 1.69 -25.40
CA HIS A 675 -36.42 2.26 -24.08
C HIS A 675 -35.23 1.59 -23.39
N ASP A 676 -35.23 0.25 -23.32
CA ASP A 676 -34.13 -0.50 -22.70
C ASP A 676 -32.85 -0.39 -23.52
N LYS A 677 -32.95 -0.35 -24.85
CA LYS A 677 -31.78 -0.15 -25.74
C LYS A 677 -31.15 1.22 -25.56
N PHE A 678 -31.96 2.29 -25.47
CA PHE A 678 -31.46 3.64 -25.20
C PHE A 678 -30.88 3.77 -23.80
N ARG A 679 -31.51 3.12 -22.82
CA ARG A 679 -30.97 3.08 -21.46
C ARG A 679 -29.58 2.46 -21.44
N LEU A 680 -29.36 1.36 -22.17
CA LEU A 680 -28.04 0.74 -22.31
C LEU A 680 -27.06 1.64 -23.05
N LEU A 681 -27.48 2.25 -24.16
CA LEU A 681 -26.63 3.19 -24.93
C LEU A 681 -26.18 4.41 -24.13
N LEU A 682 -27.04 4.96 -23.27
CA LEU A 682 -26.70 6.11 -22.42
C LEU A 682 -25.74 5.75 -21.27
N LEU A 683 -25.61 4.45 -20.95
CA LEU A 683 -24.64 3.96 -19.97
C LEU A 683 -23.26 3.71 -20.59
N ASP A 684 -23.17 3.56 -21.92
CA ASP A 684 -21.90 3.38 -22.62
C ASP A 684 -21.17 4.73 -22.81
N GLU A 685 -19.84 4.75 -22.68
CA GLU A 685 -19.00 5.93 -22.95
C GLU A 685 -18.89 6.22 -24.46
N LEU A 686 -20.01 6.58 -25.09
CA LEU A 686 -20.09 6.81 -26.53
C LEU A 686 -19.73 8.25 -26.89
N THR A 687 -19.01 8.40 -28.00
CA THR A 687 -18.82 9.72 -28.62
C THR A 687 -20.15 10.22 -29.20
N LEU A 688 -20.37 11.53 -29.16
CA LEU A 688 -21.59 12.16 -29.69
C LEU A 688 -21.94 11.72 -31.14
N PRO A 689 -20.98 11.57 -32.07
CA PRO A 689 -21.26 11.03 -33.41
C PRO A 689 -21.78 9.59 -33.38
N HIS A 690 -21.22 8.73 -32.54
CA HIS A 690 -21.69 7.35 -32.38
C HIS A 690 -23.08 7.26 -31.76
N LEU A 691 -23.40 8.15 -30.82
CA LEU A 691 -24.74 8.20 -30.24
C LEU A 691 -25.79 8.56 -31.29
N LYS A 692 -25.51 9.54 -32.15
CA LYS A 692 -26.41 9.93 -33.25
C LYS A 692 -26.71 8.78 -34.20
N THR A 693 -25.66 8.11 -34.69
CA THR A 693 -25.81 6.98 -35.63
C THR A 693 -26.48 5.78 -34.98
N SER A 694 -26.20 5.51 -33.70
CA SER A 694 -26.83 4.41 -32.98
C SER A 694 -28.31 4.66 -32.75
N VAL A 695 -28.70 5.89 -32.37
CA VAL A 695 -30.11 6.25 -32.15
C VAL A 695 -30.91 6.12 -33.45
N THR A 696 -30.40 6.63 -34.57
CA THR A 696 -31.10 6.53 -35.87
C THR A 696 -31.18 5.09 -36.35
N SER A 697 -30.08 4.33 -36.29
CA SER A 697 -30.06 2.90 -36.65
C SER A 697 -31.05 2.08 -35.84
N LEU A 698 -31.16 2.33 -34.52
CA LEU A 698 -32.10 1.59 -33.68
C LEU A 698 -33.56 1.89 -34.03
N VAL A 699 -33.87 3.15 -34.36
CA VAL A 699 -35.23 3.53 -34.80
C VAL A 699 -35.54 2.87 -36.14
N ASP A 700 -34.61 2.89 -37.09
CA ASP A 700 -34.77 2.23 -38.38
C ASP A 700 -34.94 0.71 -38.26
N GLU A 701 -34.16 0.06 -37.39
CA GLU A 701 -34.35 -1.37 -37.07
C GLU A 701 -35.75 -1.65 -36.53
N ALA A 702 -36.25 -0.82 -35.61
CA ALA A 702 -37.58 -0.99 -35.02
C ALA A 702 -38.70 -0.78 -36.05
N LEU A 703 -38.51 0.14 -37.00
CA LEU A 703 -39.43 0.33 -38.15
C LEU A 703 -39.39 -0.87 -39.10
N ALA A 704 -38.20 -1.35 -39.45
CA ALA A 704 -38.00 -2.48 -40.36
C ALA A 704 -38.63 -3.78 -39.81
N GLN A 705 -38.53 -4.01 -38.49
CA GLN A 705 -39.15 -5.18 -37.84
C GLN A 705 -40.67 -5.20 -37.97
N ARG A 706 -41.31 -4.05 -38.20
CA ARG A 706 -42.77 -3.96 -38.39
C ARG A 706 -43.22 -4.21 -39.82
N LYS A 707 -42.31 -4.46 -40.78
CA LYS A 707 -42.51 -4.85 -42.20
C LYS A 707 -43.39 -3.92 -43.07
N THR A 708 -44.27 -3.11 -42.48
CA THR A 708 -45.21 -2.20 -43.15
C THR A 708 -44.78 -0.73 -43.04
N LEU A 709 -43.67 -0.43 -42.34
CA LEU A 709 -43.20 0.93 -42.10
C LEU A 709 -41.92 1.20 -42.90
N VAL A 710 -41.86 2.40 -43.50
CA VAL A 710 -40.72 2.87 -44.28
C VAL A 710 -39.65 3.43 -43.35
N ALA A 711 -38.37 3.20 -43.68
CA ALA A 711 -37.20 3.75 -42.98
C ALA A 711 -37.23 5.28 -42.90
N LEU A 712 -36.48 5.85 -41.96
CA LEU A 712 -36.34 7.28 -41.76
C LEU A 712 -35.78 7.97 -43.01
N THR A 713 -36.33 9.14 -43.33
CA THR A 713 -35.84 10.03 -44.39
C THR A 713 -34.68 10.90 -43.89
N GLU A 714 -33.88 11.47 -44.80
CA GLU A 714 -32.76 12.36 -44.42
C GLU A 714 -33.21 13.56 -43.57
N ASN A 715 -34.42 14.09 -43.81
CA ASN A 715 -34.99 15.17 -43.00
C ASN A 715 -35.34 14.71 -41.57
N GLU A 716 -35.84 13.49 -41.41
CA GLU A 716 -36.14 12.91 -40.08
C GLU A 716 -34.85 12.57 -39.33
N ILE A 717 -33.83 12.06 -40.02
CA ILE A 717 -32.50 11.78 -39.48
C ILE A 717 -31.82 13.06 -39.00
N THR A 718 -31.85 14.13 -39.81
CA THR A 718 -31.26 15.43 -39.42
C THR A 718 -31.97 16.04 -38.22
N GLN A 719 -33.29 15.90 -38.13
CA GLN A 719 -34.06 16.33 -36.95
C GLN A 719 -33.67 15.55 -35.68
N LEU A 720 -33.53 14.23 -35.75
CA LEU A 720 -33.09 13.40 -34.62
C LEU A 720 -31.64 13.74 -34.23
N HIS A 721 -30.75 13.91 -35.20
CA HIS A 721 -29.36 14.33 -34.95
C HIS A 721 -29.29 15.67 -34.23
N GLY A 722 -30.04 16.68 -34.68
CA GLY A 722 -30.08 18.00 -34.02
C GLY A 722 -30.63 17.93 -32.59
N THR A 723 -31.56 17.01 -32.33
CA THR A 723 -32.04 16.75 -30.96
C THR A 723 -30.93 16.13 -30.11
N VAL A 724 -30.23 15.12 -30.62
CA VAL A 724 -29.12 14.46 -29.91
C VAL A 724 -27.95 15.43 -29.66
N GLU A 725 -27.69 16.38 -30.55
CA GLU A 725 -26.70 17.45 -30.32
C GLU A 725 -27.06 18.36 -29.16
N THR A 726 -28.36 18.67 -29.02
CA THR A 726 -28.83 19.70 -28.08
C THR A 726 -29.34 19.11 -26.76
N MET A 727 -29.57 17.80 -26.67
CA MET A 727 -30.13 17.17 -25.48
C MET A 727 -29.20 17.22 -24.26
N THR A 728 -27.89 17.35 -24.47
CA THR A 728 -26.90 17.50 -23.39
C THR A 728 -26.74 18.95 -22.93
N ASN A 729 -27.37 19.91 -23.61
CA ASN A 729 -27.37 21.30 -23.19
C ASN A 729 -28.36 21.50 -22.03
N THR A 730 -27.84 21.53 -20.80
CA THR A 730 -28.63 21.72 -19.57
C THR A 730 -29.30 23.10 -19.46
N THR A 731 -28.91 24.06 -20.31
CA THR A 731 -29.57 25.38 -20.39
C THR A 731 -30.70 25.43 -21.43
N GLY A 732 -30.85 24.39 -22.25
CA GLY A 732 -31.88 24.31 -23.28
C GLY A 732 -33.29 24.25 -22.66
N SER A 733 -34.23 25.00 -23.24
CA SER A 733 -35.62 25.07 -22.74
C SER A 733 -36.30 23.70 -22.63
N LEU A 734 -36.07 22.81 -23.59
CA LEU A 734 -36.61 21.45 -23.55
C LEU A 734 -36.04 20.64 -22.39
N TYR A 735 -34.72 20.69 -22.17
CA TYR A 735 -34.08 20.00 -21.05
C TYR A 735 -34.66 20.44 -19.71
N VAL A 736 -34.75 21.76 -19.50
CA VAL A 736 -35.31 22.36 -18.29
C VAL A 736 -36.74 21.89 -18.05
N VAL A 737 -37.57 21.81 -19.09
CA VAL A 737 -38.98 21.37 -18.97
C VAL A 737 -39.09 19.91 -18.55
N PHE A 738 -38.31 19.01 -19.16
CA PHE A 738 -38.34 17.59 -18.82
C PHE A 738 -37.73 17.30 -17.45
N GLU A 739 -36.59 17.93 -17.12
CA GLU A 739 -35.99 17.81 -15.79
C GLU A 739 -36.94 18.34 -14.72
N LYS A 740 -37.60 19.48 -14.93
CA LYS A 740 -38.61 20.01 -14.00
C LYS A 740 -39.76 19.04 -13.77
N ARG A 741 -40.24 18.34 -14.80
CA ARG A 741 -41.28 17.30 -14.65
C ARG A 741 -40.79 16.14 -13.80
N ILE A 742 -39.56 15.67 -14.02
CA ILE A 742 -38.95 14.61 -13.22
C ILE A 742 -38.79 15.03 -11.76
N LEU A 743 -38.25 16.22 -11.51
CA LEU A 743 -38.09 16.75 -10.15
C LEU A 743 -39.45 16.94 -9.47
N SER A 744 -40.48 17.38 -10.18
CA SER A 744 -41.85 17.50 -9.64
C SER A 744 -42.43 16.15 -9.25
N PHE A 745 -42.15 15.09 -10.03
CA PHE A 745 -42.56 13.72 -9.69
C PHE A 745 -41.87 13.21 -8.43
N ILE A 746 -40.56 13.45 -8.30
CA ILE A 746 -39.80 13.08 -7.10
C ILE A 746 -40.28 13.91 -5.89
N GLU A 747 -40.54 15.21 -6.08
CA GLU A 747 -41.09 16.10 -5.06
C GLU A 747 -42.47 15.64 -4.56
N ALA A 748 -43.35 15.18 -5.45
CA ALA A 748 -44.66 14.66 -5.08
C ALA A 748 -44.55 13.48 -4.08
N ILE A 749 -43.54 12.63 -4.24
CA ILE A 749 -43.30 11.51 -3.32
C ILE A 749 -42.57 11.99 -2.06
N LEU A 750 -41.46 12.72 -2.21
CA LEU A 750 -40.58 13.09 -1.11
C LEU A 750 -41.19 14.15 -0.19
N VAL A 751 -41.90 15.13 -0.74
CA VAL A 751 -42.38 16.31 0.00
C VAL A 751 -43.87 16.22 0.24
N GLN A 752 -44.63 15.86 -0.80
CA GLN A 752 -46.09 15.79 -0.73
C GLN A 752 -46.61 14.41 -0.29
N GLY A 753 -45.73 13.44 -0.02
CA GLY A 753 -46.11 12.14 0.53
C GLY A 753 -47.07 11.34 -0.36
N GLN A 754 -47.13 11.64 -1.67
CA GLN A 754 -47.99 10.91 -2.59
C GLN A 754 -47.41 9.51 -2.84
N THR A 755 -48.24 8.49 -2.69
CA THR A 755 -47.83 7.10 -2.96
C THR A 755 -47.80 6.76 -4.44
N ASP A 756 -48.64 7.43 -5.24
CA ASP A 756 -48.74 7.20 -6.69
C ASP A 756 -48.95 8.52 -7.46
N PRO A 757 -47.87 9.30 -7.69
CA PRO A 757 -47.94 10.50 -8.50
C PRO A 757 -48.25 10.19 -9.98
N PRO A 758 -48.73 11.18 -10.76
CA PRO A 758 -49.03 10.99 -12.18
C PRO A 758 -47.84 10.41 -12.98
N PRO A 759 -48.05 9.38 -13.81
CA PRO A 759 -46.96 8.68 -14.48
C PRO A 759 -46.26 9.56 -15.54
N LEU A 760 -44.93 9.46 -15.61
CA LEU A 760 -44.07 10.12 -16.60
C LEU A 760 -43.61 9.13 -17.67
N GLY A 761 -44.56 8.41 -18.29
CA GLY A 761 -44.25 7.46 -19.37
C GLY A 761 -43.38 6.28 -18.89
N LEU A 762 -42.44 5.84 -19.72
CA LEU A 762 -41.64 4.63 -19.49
C LEU A 762 -40.61 4.76 -18.35
N VAL A 763 -40.25 5.98 -17.96
CA VAL A 763 -39.31 6.21 -16.85
C VAL A 763 -39.98 6.11 -15.47
N THR A 764 -41.32 6.02 -15.40
CA THR A 764 -42.08 6.07 -14.14
C THR A 764 -41.58 5.05 -13.10
N ASP A 765 -41.34 3.80 -13.48
CA ASP A 765 -40.90 2.76 -12.55
C ASP A 765 -39.44 2.94 -12.09
N SER A 766 -38.62 3.57 -12.93
CA SER A 766 -37.25 3.97 -12.57
C SER A 766 -37.31 5.09 -11.52
N LEU A 767 -38.12 6.13 -11.77
CA LEU A 767 -38.30 7.26 -10.87
C LEU A 767 -38.96 6.87 -9.55
N ARG A 768 -39.93 5.94 -9.56
CA ARG A 768 -40.57 5.46 -8.32
C ARG A 768 -39.55 4.74 -7.43
N ARG A 769 -38.70 3.88 -8.01
CA ARG A 769 -37.60 3.21 -7.29
C ARG A 769 -36.60 4.21 -6.74
N LEU A 770 -36.23 5.21 -7.54
CA LEU A 770 -35.34 6.28 -7.12
C LEU A 770 -35.93 7.08 -5.95
N ALA A 771 -37.17 7.57 -6.08
CA ALA A 771 -37.84 8.34 -5.05
C ALA A 771 -38.01 7.55 -3.74
N ALA A 772 -38.32 6.26 -3.81
CA ALA A 772 -38.39 5.39 -2.65
C ALA A 772 -37.02 5.24 -1.95
N LEU A 773 -35.94 5.07 -2.72
CA LEU A 773 -34.57 5.05 -2.19
C LEU A 773 -34.24 6.38 -1.48
N LEU A 774 -34.53 7.51 -2.12
CA LEU A 774 -34.29 8.84 -1.57
C LEU A 774 -35.11 9.09 -0.29
N GLN A 775 -36.36 8.64 -0.25
CA GLN A 775 -37.20 8.73 0.93
C GLN A 775 -36.61 7.93 2.10
N HIS A 776 -36.19 6.69 1.84
CA HIS A 776 -35.56 5.84 2.84
C HIS A 776 -34.27 6.48 3.38
N VAL A 777 -33.44 7.04 2.50
CA VAL A 777 -32.22 7.74 2.86
C VAL A 777 -32.49 8.95 3.74
N LEU A 778 -33.45 9.81 3.41
CA LEU A 778 -33.78 10.98 4.23
C LEU A 778 -34.34 10.60 5.60
N VAL A 779 -35.12 9.52 5.69
CA VAL A 779 -35.64 9.01 6.97
C VAL A 779 -34.48 8.49 7.83
N PHE A 780 -33.61 7.68 7.25
CA PHE A 780 -32.46 7.11 7.97
C PHE A 780 -31.44 8.19 8.36
N ASN A 781 -31.19 9.16 7.48
CA ASN A 781 -30.35 10.31 7.75
C ASN A 781 -30.90 11.11 8.95
N TRP A 782 -32.20 11.37 9.00
CA TRP A 782 -32.81 12.02 10.16
C TRP A 782 -32.62 11.21 11.43
N GLU A 783 -32.82 9.90 11.39
CA GLU A 783 -32.63 9.02 12.55
C GLU A 783 -31.19 9.11 13.07
N VAL A 784 -30.19 9.04 12.19
CA VAL A 784 -28.78 9.14 12.57
C VAL A 784 -28.43 10.53 13.12
N TYR A 785 -28.79 11.58 12.39
CA TYR A 785 -28.29 12.94 12.61
C TYR A 785 -29.14 13.77 13.58
N GLN A 786 -30.30 13.29 14.03
CA GLN A 786 -31.18 13.97 14.98
C GLN A 786 -30.47 14.70 16.14
N PRO A 787 -29.52 14.09 16.90
CA PRO A 787 -28.86 14.79 18.00
C PRO A 787 -28.02 15.99 17.53
N PHE A 788 -27.32 15.86 16.39
CA PHE A 788 -26.50 16.93 15.82
C PHE A 788 -27.36 18.03 15.21
N TYR A 789 -28.52 17.68 14.65
CA TYR A 789 -29.50 18.64 14.16
C TYR A 789 -30.11 19.50 15.27
N LYS A 790 -30.31 18.93 16.47
CA LYS A 790 -30.73 19.75 17.62
C LYS A 790 -29.66 20.76 18.03
N GLU A 791 -28.38 20.37 18.00
CA GLU A 791 -27.26 21.30 18.25
C GLU A 791 -27.19 22.38 17.17
N MET A 792 -27.39 22.02 15.90
CA MET A 792 -27.43 22.95 14.77
C MET A 792 -28.56 23.98 14.91
N LEU A 793 -29.76 23.57 15.31
CA LEU A 793 -30.89 24.48 15.54
C LEU A 793 -30.60 25.50 16.65
N LEU A 794 -29.92 25.10 17.73
CA LEU A 794 -29.53 26.02 18.80
C LEU A 794 -28.56 27.11 18.30
N LEU A 795 -27.66 26.77 17.38
CA LEU A 795 -26.73 27.74 16.78
C LEU A 795 -27.46 28.73 15.87
N LEU A 796 -28.42 28.23 15.08
CA LEU A 796 -29.25 29.08 14.21
C LEU A 796 -30.10 30.07 15.02
N ALA A 797 -30.65 29.64 16.17
CA ALA A 797 -31.44 30.51 17.05
C ALA A 797 -30.59 31.56 17.80
N GLN A 798 -29.30 31.30 18.06
CA GLN A 798 -28.40 32.22 18.77
C GLN A 798 -27.92 33.40 17.90
N GLU A 799 -27.82 33.22 16.59
CA GLU A 799 -27.43 34.30 15.66
C GLU A 799 -28.58 35.28 15.36
N GLU A 800 -29.84 34.88 15.56
CA GLU A 800 -31.01 35.75 15.40
C GLU A 800 -31.27 36.69 16.59
N ALA A 801 -30.63 36.44 17.75
CA ALA A 801 -30.66 37.36 18.88
C ALA A 801 -29.66 38.50 18.62
N PRO A 802 -30.12 39.76 18.43
CA PRO A 802 -29.19 40.87 18.24
C PRO A 802 -28.31 40.99 19.48
N VAL A 803 -27.00 41.06 19.27
CA VAL A 803 -26.02 41.40 20.31
C VAL A 803 -26.36 42.79 20.82
N SER A 804 -27.15 42.87 21.88
CA SER A 804 -27.31 44.07 22.68
C SER A 804 -26.12 44.14 23.63
N THR A 805 -25.01 44.73 23.14
CA THR A 805 -24.06 45.59 23.88
C THR A 805 -22.94 46.02 22.95
#